data_AF-A0AA96CQ19-F1
#
_entry.id   AF-A0AA96CQ19-F1
#
_cell.length_a   1.000
_cell.length_b   1.000
_cell.length_c   1.000
_cell.angle_alpha   90.00
_cell.angle_beta   90.00
_cell.angle_gamma   90.00
#
_symmetry.space_group_name_H-M   'P 1'
#
loop_
_entity.id
_entity.type
_entity.pdbx_description
1 polymer ?
#
loop_
_entity_poly.entity_id
_entity_poly.type
_entity_poly.pdbx_seq_one_letter_code
_entity_poly.pdbx_strand_id
1 'polypeptide(L)'
;MTEEEIKLQNALTQTFLTNLAFLKEYDNLLYQRVENLSLLIESGQFKSRYDLELKKENGDFDIYDKFTDSYLYNKTPKKINNELIKDIEKDGKKSIFNVEKYFAHKTNPTIDLDFKYKGEFEAMIYDMALEYSKALNEYLENYKNKKYKSIIKFAFFGVFLGRHIIPIAKKINAPIYLIVENNLEIFRLSLFTTNYSLLALNSKIIFSVMEDLGELEEKIEDFLTTSHLENYLIKFSLLGDKANDKYNILSSHVYMRNPSTYNFTRWLYSYIFKTTEAINNKYKFLLFNKIQNSLDIFKDIPVLYLAAGPSLDKNLDWIKANQNKFFIVAIASVYNKLLNSGVKVDLVTTADEQKWLKRTQFPDDLIKKIEPNTTFFASAFTTKETLKSLKDKNLFIFESYKPFFKDNYCFSGFSVGEISLEIILKLNAKNIFLIGFDLSLNQETGDTHSSGVASGVSKINLEKDNQNENMAHNSIVNVRGNLFKSVKTIEKLYGSIKEVERKLSFKQQDVNIYNLSQNGAFFEGTTPLELANIDINSFKNIDKENLDFKTIMEKFSQTYLDDFEKSIHKSNIDFLKSNTKESLNYIRNQDFKNYDEFNQYIIDLIEDIEKHNLEIFYRVLLNYYEIVIPYLNYYFNDVKINQELKKLQKIKNIFASQVESLIDDYIYCIKRVI
;
A
#
# COMPACT_ATOMS: atom_id res chain seq x y z
N MET A 1 19.48 -13.27 -51.08
CA MET A 1 20.16 -12.50 -50.02
C MET A 1 21.56 -12.14 -50.47
N THR A 2 22.01 -10.91 -50.19
CA THR A 2 23.39 -10.47 -50.39
C THR A 2 24.30 -11.05 -49.30
N GLU A 3 25.63 -11.00 -49.48
CA GLU A 3 26.59 -11.44 -48.46
C GLU A 3 26.47 -10.64 -47.14
N GLU A 4 26.15 -9.35 -47.25
CA GLU A 4 25.90 -8.47 -46.10
C GLU A 4 24.62 -8.87 -45.33
N GLU A 5 23.56 -9.25 -46.05
CA GLU A 5 22.31 -9.74 -45.45
C GLU A 5 22.53 -11.07 -44.69
N ILE A 6 23.37 -11.97 -45.21
CA ILE A 6 23.76 -13.22 -44.53
C ILE A 6 24.53 -12.92 -43.24
N LYS A 7 25.52 -12.01 -43.29
CA LYS A 7 26.29 -11.61 -42.10
C LYS A 7 25.40 -10.99 -41.03
N LEU A 8 24.47 -10.13 -41.44
CA LEU A 8 23.50 -9.50 -40.52
C LEU A 8 22.57 -10.53 -39.89
N GLN A 9 22.02 -11.45 -40.69
CA GLN A 9 21.17 -12.54 -40.18
C GLN A 9 21.92 -13.41 -39.17
N ASN A 10 23.16 -13.81 -39.46
CA ASN A 10 23.98 -14.59 -38.54
C ASN A 10 24.23 -13.84 -37.22
N ALA A 11 24.48 -12.53 -37.27
CA ALA A 11 24.67 -11.71 -36.07
C ALA A 11 23.39 -11.62 -35.22
N LEU A 12 22.23 -11.44 -35.84
CA LEU A 12 20.92 -11.44 -35.16
C LEU A 12 20.63 -12.80 -34.52
N THR A 13 20.84 -13.89 -35.26
CA THR A 13 20.64 -15.26 -34.76
C THR A 13 21.58 -15.56 -33.59
N GLN A 14 22.85 -15.16 -33.68
CA GLN A 14 23.79 -15.35 -32.58
C GLN A 14 23.34 -14.59 -31.32
N THR A 15 22.87 -13.35 -31.48
CA THR A 15 22.34 -12.55 -30.36
C THR A 15 21.12 -13.22 -29.72
N PHE A 16 20.21 -13.74 -30.55
CA PHE A 16 19.03 -14.48 -30.09
C PHE A 16 19.41 -15.73 -29.29
N LEU A 17 20.32 -16.56 -29.81
CA LEU A 17 20.78 -17.77 -29.14
C LEU A 17 21.49 -17.47 -27.81
N THR A 18 22.32 -16.41 -27.77
CA THR A 18 22.96 -15.95 -26.53
C THR A 18 21.92 -15.54 -25.48
N ASN A 19 20.88 -14.81 -25.88
CA ASN A 19 19.80 -14.44 -24.97
C ASN A 19 18.98 -15.64 -24.49
N LEU A 20 18.70 -16.62 -25.35
CA LEU A 20 18.00 -17.83 -24.94
C LEU A 20 18.79 -18.61 -23.90
N ALA A 21 20.10 -18.79 -24.10
CA ALA A 21 20.97 -19.44 -23.12
C ALA A 21 20.98 -18.66 -21.78
N PHE A 22 21.08 -17.34 -21.84
CA PHE A 22 21.00 -16.48 -20.66
C PHE A 22 19.66 -16.62 -19.92
N LEU A 23 18.53 -16.52 -20.62
CA LEU A 23 17.21 -16.65 -20.00
C LEU A 23 17.01 -18.05 -19.41
N LYS A 24 17.52 -19.10 -20.04
CA LYS A 24 17.41 -20.47 -19.52
C LYS A 24 18.02 -20.60 -18.12
N GLU A 25 19.14 -19.93 -17.88
CA GLU A 25 19.82 -19.93 -16.58
C GLU A 25 19.22 -18.90 -15.61
N TYR A 26 18.81 -17.74 -16.11
CA TYR A 26 18.42 -16.59 -15.29
C TYR A 26 16.92 -16.51 -14.96
N ASP A 27 16.06 -16.81 -15.93
CA ASP A 27 14.59 -16.81 -15.82
C ASP A 27 14.01 -17.93 -16.70
N ASN A 28 14.09 -19.16 -16.19
CA ASN A 28 13.73 -20.36 -16.96
C ASN A 28 12.25 -20.37 -17.39
N LEU A 29 11.34 -19.73 -16.63
CA LEU A 29 9.93 -19.64 -17.00
C LEU A 29 9.74 -18.75 -18.24
N LEU A 30 10.38 -17.58 -18.26
CA LEU A 30 10.38 -16.71 -19.44
C LEU A 30 11.06 -17.37 -20.63
N TYR A 31 12.18 -18.06 -20.43
CA TYR A 31 12.85 -18.86 -21.47
C TYR A 31 11.90 -19.85 -22.12
N GLN A 32 11.22 -20.68 -21.31
CA GLN A 32 10.27 -21.68 -21.83
C GLN A 32 9.16 -21.06 -22.66
N ARG A 33 8.62 -19.91 -22.24
CA ARG A 33 7.58 -19.18 -22.99
C ARG A 33 8.10 -18.69 -24.33
N VAL A 34 9.29 -18.11 -24.37
CA VAL A 34 9.93 -17.64 -25.61
C VAL A 34 10.28 -18.79 -26.55
N GLU A 35 10.86 -19.88 -26.02
CA GLU A 35 11.23 -21.07 -26.80
C GLU A 35 9.98 -21.71 -27.40
N ASN A 36 8.94 -21.92 -26.61
CA ASN A 36 7.66 -22.47 -27.09
C ASN A 36 7.04 -21.59 -28.18
N LEU A 37 6.99 -20.27 -27.99
CA LEU A 37 6.52 -19.35 -29.03
C LEU A 37 7.34 -19.48 -30.32
N SER A 38 8.66 -19.61 -30.21
CA SER A 38 9.55 -19.77 -31.37
C SER A 38 9.25 -21.05 -32.13
N LEU A 39 9.09 -22.19 -31.44
CA LEU A 39 8.73 -23.47 -32.05
C LEU A 39 7.35 -23.44 -32.73
N LEU A 40 6.37 -22.76 -32.12
CA LEU A 40 5.04 -22.60 -32.70
C LEU A 40 5.06 -21.74 -33.97
N ILE A 41 5.90 -20.69 -34.03
CA ILE A 41 6.09 -19.89 -35.23
C ILE A 41 6.78 -20.71 -36.33
N GLU A 42 7.86 -21.43 -35.99
CA GLU A 42 8.63 -22.23 -36.95
C GLU A 42 7.83 -23.39 -37.55
N SER A 43 6.98 -24.03 -36.74
CA SER A 43 6.07 -25.09 -37.20
C SER A 43 4.83 -24.58 -37.93
N GLY A 44 4.63 -23.26 -38.01
CA GLY A 44 3.46 -22.63 -38.64
C GLY A 44 2.15 -22.72 -37.83
N GLN A 45 2.21 -23.23 -36.59
CA GLN A 45 1.06 -23.35 -35.69
C GLN A 45 0.62 -21.99 -35.11
N PHE A 46 1.55 -21.03 -35.05
CA PHE A 46 1.27 -19.65 -34.64
C PHE A 46 1.69 -18.68 -35.75
N LYS A 47 0.75 -17.86 -36.22
CA LYS A 47 1.04 -16.79 -37.19
C LYS A 47 1.47 -15.55 -36.44
N SER A 48 2.72 -15.11 -36.59
CA SER A 48 3.18 -13.87 -35.95
C SER A 48 2.33 -12.70 -36.40
N ARG A 49 2.06 -11.77 -35.49
CA ARG A 49 1.50 -10.45 -35.82
C ARG A 49 2.60 -9.47 -36.19
N TYR A 50 3.76 -9.60 -35.53
CA TYR A 50 4.86 -8.66 -35.64
C TYR A 50 6.03 -9.24 -36.43
N ASP A 51 6.58 -8.44 -37.33
CA ASP A 51 7.77 -8.79 -38.10
C ASP A 51 8.91 -7.78 -37.85
N LEU A 52 10.14 -8.30 -37.81
CA LEU A 52 11.35 -7.51 -37.69
C LEU A 52 11.81 -7.09 -39.09
N GLU A 53 11.74 -5.81 -39.41
CA GLU A 53 12.06 -5.31 -40.75
C GLU A 53 13.20 -4.30 -40.75
N LEU A 54 14.19 -4.53 -41.63
CA LEU A 54 15.27 -3.58 -41.87
C LEU A 54 14.76 -2.38 -42.67
N LYS A 55 14.84 -1.18 -42.09
CA LYS A 55 14.55 0.08 -42.77
C LYS A 55 15.83 0.57 -43.47
N LYS A 56 15.98 0.26 -44.76
CA LYS A 56 17.17 0.58 -45.56
C LYS A 56 17.55 2.06 -45.54
N GLU A 57 16.56 2.95 -45.44
CA GLU A 57 16.73 4.41 -45.41
C GLU A 57 17.50 4.92 -44.19
N ASN A 58 17.37 4.25 -43.04
CA ASN A 58 18.04 4.65 -41.79
C ASN A 58 19.00 3.58 -41.26
N GLY A 59 19.09 2.41 -41.90
CA GLY A 59 19.99 1.32 -41.54
C GLY A 59 19.74 0.74 -40.15
N ASP A 60 18.47 0.65 -39.73
CA ASP A 60 18.06 0.05 -38.46
C ASP A 60 16.78 -0.77 -38.62
N PHE A 61 16.47 -1.59 -37.63
CA PHE A 61 15.27 -2.41 -37.60
C PHE A 61 14.11 -1.69 -36.95
N ASP A 62 12.92 -1.95 -37.48
CA ASP A 62 11.64 -1.54 -36.91
C ASP A 62 10.74 -2.78 -36.76
N ILE A 63 9.69 -2.66 -35.96
CA ILE A 63 8.67 -3.70 -35.79
C ILE A 63 7.47 -3.32 -36.63
N TYR A 64 7.18 -4.12 -37.66
CA TYR A 64 5.99 -3.98 -38.48
C TYR A 64 4.84 -4.76 -37.85
N ASP A 65 3.72 -4.08 -37.60
CA ASP A 65 2.47 -4.69 -37.14
C ASP A 65 1.57 -4.98 -38.33
N LYS A 66 1.45 -6.27 -38.69
CA LYS A 66 0.64 -6.73 -39.84
C LYS A 66 -0.86 -6.49 -39.65
N PHE A 67 -1.32 -6.32 -38.42
CA PHE A 67 -2.74 -6.12 -38.15
C PHE A 67 -3.17 -4.66 -38.35
N THR A 68 -2.34 -3.71 -37.92
CA THR A 68 -2.63 -2.27 -38.05
C THR A 68 -1.97 -1.64 -39.27
N ASP A 69 -1.16 -2.39 -40.02
CA ASP A 69 -0.37 -1.91 -41.16
C ASP A 69 0.50 -0.69 -40.80
N SER A 70 1.19 -0.78 -39.66
CA SER A 70 1.97 0.32 -39.10
C SER A 70 3.27 -0.14 -38.46
N TYR A 71 4.19 0.80 -38.22
CA TYR A 71 5.47 0.55 -37.55
C TYR A 71 5.46 1.09 -36.13
N LEU A 72 5.92 0.30 -35.16
CA LEU A 72 5.92 0.71 -33.75
C LEU A 72 6.88 1.88 -33.48
N TYR A 73 7.99 1.98 -34.23
CA TYR A 73 8.87 3.16 -34.16
C TYR A 73 8.56 4.22 -35.22
N ASN A 74 7.42 4.14 -35.91
CA ASN A 74 7.04 5.05 -36.99
C ASN A 74 8.16 5.22 -38.06
N LYS A 75 8.88 4.14 -38.40
CA LYS A 75 10.03 4.14 -39.32
C LYS A 75 11.23 4.99 -38.86
N THR A 76 11.27 5.40 -37.58
CA THR A 76 12.34 6.24 -37.01
C THR A 76 13.00 5.65 -35.74
N PRO A 77 13.34 4.34 -35.69
CA PRO A 77 13.87 3.67 -34.50
C PRO A 77 15.11 4.35 -33.91
N LYS A 78 16.08 4.78 -34.74
CA LYS A 78 17.28 5.51 -34.25
C LYS A 78 16.92 6.80 -33.52
N LYS A 79 15.96 7.57 -34.03
CA LYS A 79 15.54 8.84 -33.44
C LYS A 79 14.92 8.61 -32.07
N ILE A 80 13.93 7.71 -31.99
CA ILE A 80 13.20 7.40 -30.74
C ILE A 80 14.16 6.85 -29.68
N ASN A 81 15.02 5.88 -30.02
CA ASN A 81 15.96 5.31 -29.06
C ASN A 81 16.98 6.37 -28.58
N ASN A 82 17.49 7.23 -29.47
CA ASN A 82 18.41 8.31 -29.08
C ASN A 82 17.74 9.36 -28.18
N GLU A 83 16.47 9.69 -28.42
CA GLU A 83 15.69 10.57 -27.55
C GLU A 83 15.53 9.97 -26.15
N LEU A 84 15.15 8.69 -26.04
CA LEU A 84 15.08 7.98 -24.75
C LEU A 84 16.42 7.99 -24.01
N ILE A 85 17.53 7.72 -24.71
CA ILE A 85 18.88 7.70 -24.11
C ILE A 85 19.30 9.10 -23.64
N LYS A 86 18.96 10.14 -24.41
CA LYS A 86 19.29 11.53 -24.11
C LYS A 86 18.51 12.04 -22.90
N ASP A 87 17.23 11.68 -22.78
CA ASP A 87 16.34 12.15 -21.72
C ASP A 87 16.69 11.58 -20.33
N ILE A 88 17.47 10.51 -20.29
CA ILE A 88 17.82 9.81 -19.05
C ILE A 88 19.22 10.20 -18.59
N GLU A 89 19.30 11.01 -17.53
CA GLU A 89 20.55 11.41 -16.86
C GLU A 89 20.58 10.95 -15.40
N LYS A 90 21.73 11.03 -14.72
CA LYS A 90 21.85 10.84 -13.26
C LYS A 90 21.34 12.07 -12.47
N ASP A 91 20.10 12.45 -12.76
CA ASP A 91 19.34 13.51 -12.08
C ASP A 91 17.90 13.06 -11.78
N GLY A 92 17.14 13.93 -11.12
CA GLY A 92 15.80 13.62 -10.63
C GLY A 92 14.70 13.67 -11.68
N LYS A 93 15.01 14.00 -12.94
CA LYS A 93 14.01 13.98 -14.02
C LYS A 93 13.66 12.54 -14.40
N LYS A 94 12.46 12.27 -14.93
CA LYS A 94 12.02 10.91 -15.31
C LYS A 94 12.24 9.90 -14.17
N SER A 95 11.82 10.30 -12.97
CA SER A 95 11.92 9.48 -11.77
C SER A 95 10.64 9.56 -10.96
N ILE A 96 10.35 8.49 -10.22
CA ILE A 96 9.45 8.53 -9.08
C ILE A 96 10.31 9.00 -7.89
N PHE A 97 10.01 10.19 -7.37
CA PHE A 97 10.68 10.75 -6.21
C PHE A 97 9.80 10.57 -4.98
N ASN A 98 10.23 9.72 -4.05
CA ASN A 98 9.46 9.24 -2.90
C ASN A 98 10.15 9.57 -1.57
N VAL A 99 10.65 10.81 -1.45
CA VAL A 99 11.08 11.37 -0.16
C VAL A 99 9.89 12.10 0.46
N GLU A 100 9.71 11.93 1.77
CA GLU A 100 8.56 12.50 2.46
C GLU A 100 8.54 14.02 2.44
N LYS A 101 7.34 14.57 2.20
CA LYS A 101 7.16 16.02 2.04
C LYS A 101 7.40 16.80 3.32
N TYR A 102 7.45 16.15 4.48
CA TYR A 102 7.76 16.78 5.76
C TYR A 102 9.07 17.59 5.72
N PHE A 103 10.06 17.11 4.97
CA PHE A 103 11.36 17.77 4.81
C PHE A 103 11.33 18.98 3.87
N ALA A 104 10.24 19.20 3.12
CA ALA A 104 10.13 20.36 2.22
C ALA A 104 9.73 21.66 2.95
N HIS A 105 9.32 21.57 4.21
CA HIS A 105 8.80 22.72 4.95
C HIS A 105 9.94 23.55 5.55
N LYS A 106 9.80 24.87 5.50
CA LYS A 106 10.75 25.84 6.07
C LYS A 106 10.32 26.37 7.45
N THR A 107 9.05 26.16 7.79
CA THR A 107 8.43 26.60 9.03
C THR A 107 7.54 25.50 9.58
N ASN A 108 7.40 25.46 10.91
CA ASN A 108 6.45 24.55 11.54
C ASN A 108 5.01 24.95 11.15
N PRO A 109 4.15 23.99 10.82
CA PRO A 109 2.73 24.28 10.62
C PRO A 109 2.14 24.80 11.93
N THR A 110 1.18 25.72 11.83
CA THR A 110 0.39 26.17 12.98
C THR A 110 -0.40 25.00 13.56
N ILE A 111 -0.26 24.77 14.87
CA ILE A 111 -1.06 23.78 15.59
C ILE A 111 -2.45 24.37 15.84
N ASP A 112 -3.49 23.80 15.23
CA ASP A 112 -4.87 24.13 15.58
C ASP A 112 -5.24 23.42 16.91
N LEU A 113 -4.95 24.10 18.03
CA LEU A 113 -5.31 23.64 19.37
C LEU A 113 -6.82 23.70 19.63
N ASP A 114 -7.59 24.39 18.78
CA ASP A 114 -9.05 24.62 18.95
C ASP A 114 -9.92 23.54 18.25
N PHE A 115 -9.31 22.42 17.86
CA PHE A 115 -10.01 21.22 17.39
C PHE A 115 -10.87 21.43 16.13
N LYS A 116 -10.54 22.40 15.26
CA LYS A 116 -11.36 22.72 14.09
C LYS A 116 -10.93 21.94 12.84
N TYR A 117 -9.66 21.55 12.69
CA TYR A 117 -9.15 20.78 11.53
C TYR A 117 -8.07 19.72 11.84
N LYS A 118 -7.74 18.90 10.83
CA LYS A 118 -6.66 17.88 10.81
C LYS A 118 -5.31 18.46 11.32
N GLY A 119 -4.48 17.64 11.96
CA GLY A 119 -3.03 17.90 11.96
C GLY A 119 -2.26 17.88 13.30
N GLU A 120 -2.86 17.50 14.44
CA GLU A 120 -2.14 17.50 15.74
C GLU A 120 -0.83 16.67 15.68
N PHE A 121 -0.87 15.44 15.17
CA PHE A 121 0.31 14.59 15.02
C PHE A 121 1.18 14.95 13.82
N GLU A 122 0.61 15.63 12.81
CA GLU A 122 1.34 16.09 11.63
C GLU A 122 2.35 17.17 12.04
N ALA A 123 1.99 18.10 12.93
CA ALA A 123 2.91 19.16 13.37
C ALA A 123 4.20 18.62 14.01
N MET A 124 4.11 17.54 14.80
CA MET A 124 5.29 16.93 15.45
C MET A 124 6.27 16.34 14.44
N ILE A 125 5.77 15.62 13.45
CA ILE A 125 6.63 15.04 12.41
C ILE A 125 7.25 16.14 11.53
N TYR A 126 6.51 17.22 11.24
CA TYR A 126 7.08 18.39 10.55
C TYR A 126 8.22 19.03 11.35
N ASP A 127 8.07 19.17 12.67
CA ASP A 127 9.12 19.75 13.53
C ASP A 127 10.38 18.86 13.53
N MET A 128 10.22 17.55 13.72
CA MET A 128 11.32 16.59 13.69
C MET A 128 12.02 16.54 12.33
N ALA A 129 11.26 16.55 11.23
CA ALA A 129 11.82 16.62 9.88
C ALA A 129 12.50 17.97 9.58
N LEU A 130 11.98 19.07 10.15
CA LEU A 130 12.54 20.41 10.00
C LEU A 130 13.91 20.53 10.67
N GLU A 131 14.17 19.83 11.78
CA GLU A 131 15.51 19.78 12.40
C GLU A 131 16.57 19.28 11.41
N TYR A 132 16.28 18.17 10.73
CA TYR A 132 17.14 17.62 9.68
C TYR A 132 17.29 18.59 8.50
N SER A 133 16.18 19.16 8.04
CA SER A 133 16.15 20.10 6.90
C SER A 133 16.96 21.36 7.18
N LYS A 134 16.84 21.94 8.38
CA LYS A 134 17.64 23.08 8.85
C LYS A 134 19.11 22.73 9.02
N ALA A 135 19.42 21.58 9.60
CA ALA A 135 20.80 21.15 9.84
C ALA A 135 21.59 20.99 8.53
N LEU A 136 20.90 20.57 7.47
CA LEU A 136 21.46 20.32 6.14
C LEU A 136 21.25 21.48 5.15
N ASN A 137 20.33 22.40 5.44
CA ASN A 137 19.87 23.44 4.53
C ASN A 137 19.38 22.89 3.18
N GLU A 138 18.51 21.87 3.25
CA GLU A 138 17.92 21.20 2.10
C GLU A 138 16.42 21.01 2.34
N TYR A 139 15.59 21.40 1.36
CA TYR A 139 14.13 21.44 1.46
C TYR A 139 13.43 20.82 0.24
N LEU A 140 14.11 19.89 -0.45
CA LEU A 140 13.61 19.15 -1.62
C LEU A 140 13.31 20.00 -2.87
N GLU A 141 13.55 21.31 -2.85
CA GLU A 141 13.18 22.23 -3.95
C GLU A 141 13.89 21.91 -5.27
N ASN A 142 15.09 21.30 -5.20
CA ASN A 142 15.97 21.12 -6.36
C ASN A 142 16.17 19.65 -6.78
N TYR A 143 15.36 18.71 -6.27
CA TYR A 143 15.57 17.28 -6.53
C TYR A 143 15.65 16.93 -8.02
N LYS A 144 14.80 17.55 -8.87
CA LYS A 144 14.81 17.33 -10.34
C LYS A 144 16.15 17.69 -10.99
N ASN A 145 16.84 18.71 -10.48
CA ASN A 145 18.08 19.23 -11.06
C ASN A 145 19.35 18.77 -10.32
N LYS A 146 19.18 18.05 -9.20
CA LYS A 146 20.27 17.44 -8.42
C LYS A 146 21.04 16.45 -9.28
N LYS A 147 22.36 16.36 -9.10
CA LYS A 147 23.21 15.36 -9.77
C LYS A 147 23.62 14.31 -8.75
N TYR A 148 23.14 13.10 -8.96
CA TYR A 148 23.31 12.00 -8.02
C TYR A 148 24.63 11.25 -8.23
N LYS A 149 25.29 10.81 -7.15
CA LYS A 149 26.52 9.99 -7.21
C LYS A 149 26.20 8.63 -7.85
N SER A 150 25.09 8.02 -7.42
CA SER A 150 24.58 6.74 -7.91
C SER A 150 23.06 6.76 -8.10
N ILE A 151 22.54 5.85 -8.92
CA ILE A 151 21.11 5.55 -9.05
C ILE A 151 20.97 4.07 -8.79
N ILE A 152 20.15 3.66 -7.83
CA ILE A 152 20.08 2.26 -7.41
C ILE A 152 19.02 1.46 -8.19
N LYS A 153 17.91 2.11 -8.57
CA LYS A 153 16.77 1.45 -9.19
C LYS A 153 16.36 2.09 -10.51
N PHE A 154 16.09 1.26 -11.51
CA PHE A 154 15.61 1.71 -12.81
C PHE A 154 14.52 0.78 -13.37
N ALA A 155 13.43 1.34 -13.90
CA ALA A 155 12.34 0.59 -14.53
C ALA A 155 12.16 0.94 -16.02
N PHE A 156 12.12 -0.06 -16.88
CA PHE A 156 11.78 0.07 -18.30
C PHE A 156 10.34 -0.38 -18.51
N PHE A 157 9.48 0.52 -18.99
CA PHE A 157 8.11 0.20 -19.39
C PHE A 157 7.99 0.29 -20.91
N GLY A 158 7.82 -0.86 -21.54
CA GLY A 158 7.90 -1.02 -22.99
C GLY A 158 9.32 -1.29 -23.45
N VAL A 159 9.53 -2.45 -24.07
CA VAL A 159 10.85 -2.91 -24.52
C VAL A 159 11.03 -2.63 -26.01
N PHE A 160 10.02 -2.95 -26.83
CA PHE A 160 10.11 -2.97 -28.29
C PHE A 160 11.34 -3.77 -28.75
N LEU A 161 12.32 -3.18 -29.46
CA LEU A 161 13.56 -3.86 -29.85
C LEU A 161 14.68 -3.79 -28.80
N GLY A 162 14.43 -3.17 -27.64
CA GLY A 162 15.36 -3.09 -26.51
C GLY A 162 16.60 -2.23 -26.73
N ARG A 163 16.76 -1.59 -27.89
CA ARG A 163 18.00 -0.89 -28.29
C ARG A 163 18.39 0.27 -27.37
N HIS A 164 17.45 0.86 -26.65
CA HIS A 164 17.70 1.91 -25.66
C HIS A 164 18.17 1.37 -24.30
N ILE A 165 17.90 0.10 -23.98
CA ILE A 165 18.09 -0.48 -22.64
C ILE A 165 19.57 -0.56 -22.28
N ILE A 166 20.41 -1.21 -23.09
CA ILE A 166 21.85 -1.35 -22.79
C ILE A 166 22.57 0.01 -22.70
N PRO A 167 22.37 0.97 -23.63
CA PRO A 167 22.97 2.30 -23.50
C PRO A 167 22.52 3.04 -22.23
N ILE A 168 21.23 3.00 -21.88
CA ILE A 168 20.72 3.62 -20.65
C ILE A 168 21.33 2.93 -19.42
N ALA A 169 21.35 1.61 -19.39
CA ALA A 169 21.91 0.84 -18.28
C ALA A 169 23.41 1.10 -18.09
N LYS A 170 24.19 1.22 -19.17
CA LYS A 170 25.61 1.64 -19.09
C LYS A 170 25.78 3.05 -18.53
N LYS A 171 24.88 3.97 -18.90
CA LYS A 171 24.91 5.37 -18.45
C LYS A 171 24.53 5.50 -16.97
N ILE A 172 23.49 4.79 -16.54
CA ILE A 172 22.94 4.86 -15.18
C ILE A 172 23.72 3.95 -14.23
N ASN A 173 24.08 2.75 -14.69
CA ASN A 173 24.77 1.70 -13.93
C ASN A 173 24.05 1.38 -12.61
N ALA A 174 22.73 1.21 -12.68
CA ALA A 174 21.92 0.78 -11.55
C ALA A 174 22.14 -0.71 -11.27
N PRO A 175 22.20 -1.15 -10.00
CA PRO A 175 22.26 -2.56 -9.62
C PRO A 175 20.93 -3.31 -9.74
N ILE A 176 19.78 -2.62 -9.87
CA ILE A 176 18.46 -3.26 -9.91
C ILE A 176 17.63 -2.69 -11.06
N TYR A 177 17.19 -3.58 -11.96
CA TYR A 177 16.33 -3.25 -13.10
C TYR A 177 15.00 -4.00 -13.06
N LEU A 178 13.91 -3.30 -13.36
CA LEU A 178 12.63 -3.88 -13.72
C LEU A 178 12.39 -3.68 -15.23
N ILE A 179 12.07 -4.74 -15.97
CA ILE A 179 11.81 -4.69 -17.41
C ILE A 179 10.41 -5.22 -17.67
N VAL A 180 9.52 -4.36 -18.16
CA VAL A 180 8.11 -4.68 -18.41
C VAL A 180 7.79 -4.58 -19.91
N GLU A 181 7.30 -5.67 -20.50
CA GLU A 181 6.79 -5.72 -21.88
C GLU A 181 5.42 -6.41 -21.91
N ASN A 182 4.47 -5.85 -22.64
CA ASN A 182 3.10 -6.33 -22.65
C ASN A 182 2.85 -7.44 -23.68
N ASN A 183 3.82 -7.73 -24.54
CA ASN A 183 3.67 -8.68 -25.63
C ASN A 183 4.91 -9.57 -25.79
N LEU A 184 4.70 -10.89 -25.71
CA LEU A 184 5.77 -11.87 -25.81
C LEU A 184 6.43 -11.93 -27.21
N GLU A 185 5.67 -11.71 -28.29
CA GLU A 185 6.25 -11.63 -29.64
C GLU A 185 7.21 -10.43 -29.75
N ILE A 186 6.79 -9.25 -29.27
CA ILE A 186 7.64 -8.04 -29.26
C ILE A 186 8.90 -8.27 -28.44
N PHE A 187 8.77 -8.81 -27.22
CA PHE A 187 9.93 -9.15 -26.40
C PHE A 187 10.87 -10.14 -27.10
N ARG A 188 10.32 -11.17 -27.75
CA ARG A 188 11.09 -12.13 -28.55
C ARG A 188 11.86 -11.45 -29.68
N LEU A 189 11.25 -10.50 -30.40
CA LEU A 189 11.95 -9.72 -31.44
C LEU A 189 13.13 -8.93 -30.87
N SER A 190 12.99 -8.39 -29.66
CA SER A 190 14.07 -7.67 -28.96
C SER A 190 15.30 -8.54 -28.70
N LEU A 191 15.13 -9.86 -28.56
CA LEU A 191 16.22 -10.82 -28.32
C LEU A 191 17.14 -10.96 -29.54
N PHE A 192 16.69 -10.59 -30.74
CA PHE A 192 17.55 -10.55 -31.92
C PHE A 192 18.44 -9.30 -31.97
N THR A 193 17.98 -8.19 -31.36
CA THR A 193 18.59 -6.86 -31.52
C THR A 193 19.32 -6.35 -30.29
N THR A 194 19.09 -6.97 -29.12
CA THR A 194 19.63 -6.52 -27.83
C THR A 194 20.11 -7.71 -27.01
N ASN A 195 21.38 -7.70 -26.57
CA ASN A 195 21.94 -8.73 -25.71
C ASN A 195 21.71 -8.39 -24.22
N TYR A 196 20.70 -9.01 -23.60
CA TYR A 196 20.31 -8.77 -22.21
C TYR A 196 21.28 -9.36 -21.19
N SER A 197 22.07 -10.38 -21.54
CA SER A 197 23.12 -10.92 -20.65
C SER A 197 24.10 -9.83 -20.17
N LEU A 198 24.29 -8.77 -20.96
CA LEU A 198 25.16 -7.65 -20.61
C LEU A 198 24.66 -6.84 -19.40
N LEU A 199 23.36 -6.89 -19.10
CA LEU A 199 22.78 -6.25 -17.91
C LEU A 199 23.06 -7.07 -16.65
N ALA A 200 23.02 -8.41 -16.76
CA ALA A 200 23.10 -9.30 -15.60
C ALA A 200 24.51 -9.37 -15.00
N LEU A 201 25.53 -8.89 -15.73
CA LEU A 201 26.92 -8.91 -15.28
C LEU A 201 27.13 -8.23 -13.92
N ASN A 202 26.37 -7.17 -13.62
CA ASN A 202 26.54 -6.37 -12.40
C ASN A 202 25.19 -5.97 -11.77
N SER A 203 24.09 -6.63 -12.15
CA SER A 203 22.75 -6.16 -11.77
C SER A 203 21.74 -7.30 -11.65
N LYS A 204 20.81 -7.14 -10.71
CA LYS A 204 19.57 -7.93 -10.65
C LYS A 204 18.60 -7.37 -11.68
N ILE A 205 18.03 -8.25 -12.50
CA ILE A 205 17.01 -7.94 -13.50
C ILE A 205 15.75 -8.70 -13.12
N ILE A 206 14.63 -8.00 -13.15
CA ILE A 206 13.31 -8.57 -12.92
C ILE A 206 12.53 -8.38 -14.21
N PHE A 207 12.24 -9.47 -14.90
CA PHE A 207 11.41 -9.45 -16.11
C PHE A 207 9.94 -9.63 -15.75
N SER A 208 9.08 -8.83 -16.39
CA SER A 208 7.64 -9.02 -16.45
C SER A 208 7.21 -8.89 -17.91
N VAL A 209 7.06 -10.03 -18.59
CA VAL A 209 6.80 -10.09 -20.03
C VAL A 209 5.49 -10.80 -20.29
N MET A 210 4.49 -10.07 -20.81
CA MET A 210 3.15 -10.60 -21.11
C MET A 210 2.52 -11.33 -19.90
N GLU A 211 2.80 -10.83 -18.70
CA GLU A 211 2.23 -11.35 -17.45
C GLU A 211 0.82 -10.80 -17.24
N ASP A 212 0.02 -11.56 -16.48
CA ASP A 212 -1.23 -11.03 -15.96
C ASP A 212 -0.99 -9.97 -14.87
N LEU A 213 -2.07 -9.43 -14.30
CA LEU A 213 -1.95 -8.38 -13.31
C LEU A 213 -1.27 -8.88 -12.02
N GLY A 214 -1.65 -10.06 -11.51
CA GLY A 214 -1.13 -10.57 -10.25
C GLY A 214 0.36 -10.90 -10.35
N GLU A 215 0.77 -11.56 -11.44
CA GLU A 215 2.18 -11.86 -11.72
C GLU A 215 3.02 -10.58 -11.86
N LEU A 216 2.51 -9.54 -12.54
CA LEU A 216 3.18 -8.25 -12.59
C LEU A 216 3.34 -7.62 -11.21
N GLU A 217 2.30 -7.66 -10.39
CA GLU A 217 2.34 -7.13 -9.02
C GLU A 217 3.41 -7.84 -8.20
N GLU A 218 3.54 -9.18 -8.29
CA GLU A 218 4.61 -9.94 -7.63
C GLU A 218 6.01 -9.47 -8.08
N LYS A 219 6.22 -9.24 -9.37
CA LYS A 219 7.50 -8.72 -9.90
C LYS A 219 7.79 -7.30 -9.40
N ILE A 220 6.77 -6.45 -9.31
CA ILE A 220 6.88 -5.10 -8.72
C ILE A 220 7.22 -5.19 -7.24
N GLU A 221 6.61 -6.11 -6.50
CA GLU A 221 6.88 -6.31 -5.08
C GLU A 221 8.32 -6.80 -4.83
N ASP A 222 8.85 -7.70 -5.65
CA ASP A 222 10.27 -8.10 -5.60
C ASP A 222 11.20 -6.89 -5.89
N PHE A 223 10.86 -6.11 -6.91
CA PHE A 223 11.61 -4.90 -7.28
C PHE A 223 11.62 -3.86 -6.16
N LEU A 224 10.49 -3.60 -5.51
CA LEU A 224 10.38 -2.61 -4.45
C LEU A 224 10.99 -3.10 -3.13
N THR A 225 10.91 -4.39 -2.81
CA THR A 225 11.45 -4.95 -1.56
C THR A 225 12.98 -5.07 -1.59
N THR A 226 13.56 -5.40 -2.74
CA THR A 226 15.03 -5.45 -2.90
C THR A 226 15.60 -4.04 -2.68
N SER A 227 16.42 -3.80 -1.65
CA SER A 227 16.93 -2.46 -1.29
C SER A 227 15.80 -1.42 -1.10
N HIS A 228 14.84 -1.69 -0.22
CA HIS A 228 13.61 -0.90 -0.08
C HIS A 228 13.80 0.59 0.23
N LEU A 229 14.82 0.99 1.00
CA LEU A 229 15.08 2.41 1.31
C LEU A 229 15.54 3.22 0.09
N GLU A 230 16.03 2.53 -0.94
CA GLU A 230 16.46 3.13 -2.21
C GLU A 230 15.28 3.47 -3.12
N ASN A 231 14.05 3.13 -2.72
CA ASN A 231 12.83 3.54 -3.41
C ASN A 231 12.58 5.06 -3.37
N TYR A 232 13.37 5.83 -2.61
CA TYR A 232 13.28 7.30 -2.60
C TYR A 232 13.48 7.92 -3.99
N LEU A 233 14.19 7.23 -4.89
CA LEU A 233 14.39 7.64 -6.27
C LEU A 233 14.42 6.43 -7.21
N ILE A 234 13.34 6.21 -7.95
CA ILE A 234 13.25 5.17 -8.99
C ILE A 234 13.26 5.85 -10.35
N LYS A 235 14.32 5.66 -11.13
CA LYS A 235 14.36 6.17 -12.51
C LYS A 235 13.53 5.29 -13.42
N PHE A 236 12.96 5.86 -14.48
CA PHE A 236 12.19 5.08 -15.43
C PHE A 236 12.27 5.61 -16.86
N SER A 237 11.90 4.77 -17.81
CA SER A 237 11.63 5.15 -19.20
C SER A 237 10.31 4.52 -19.66
N LEU A 238 9.60 5.21 -20.56
CA LEU A 238 8.29 4.82 -21.07
C LEU A 238 8.38 4.75 -22.60
N LEU A 239 7.93 3.64 -23.18
CA LEU A 239 7.88 3.44 -24.63
C LEU A 239 6.60 2.68 -25.02
N GLY A 240 5.79 3.30 -25.88
CA GLY A 240 4.53 2.73 -26.38
C GLY A 240 3.31 3.01 -25.51
N ASP A 241 2.13 2.84 -26.10
CA ASP A 241 0.86 3.37 -25.55
C ASP A 241 0.46 2.74 -24.21
N LYS A 242 0.80 1.46 -24.01
CA LYS A 242 0.47 0.71 -22.78
C LYS A 242 1.53 0.81 -21.68
N ALA A 243 2.61 1.57 -21.89
CA ALA A 243 3.65 1.76 -20.88
C ALA A 243 3.11 2.50 -19.64
N ASN A 244 2.21 3.46 -19.85
CA ASN A 244 1.62 4.27 -18.77
C ASN A 244 0.78 3.42 -17.81
N ASP A 245 -0.02 2.48 -18.31
CA ASP A 245 -0.84 1.60 -17.45
C ASP A 245 0.03 0.82 -16.46
N LYS A 246 1.15 0.27 -16.93
CA LYS A 246 2.09 -0.51 -16.12
C LYS A 246 2.90 0.37 -15.17
N TYR A 247 3.29 1.56 -15.62
CA TYR A 247 3.88 2.58 -14.76
C TYR A 247 2.95 2.99 -13.61
N ASN A 248 1.66 3.18 -13.88
CA ASN A 248 0.66 3.56 -12.88
C ASN A 248 0.49 2.47 -11.82
N ILE A 249 0.63 1.18 -12.19
CA ILE A 249 0.64 0.08 -11.21
C ILE A 249 1.89 0.19 -10.31
N LEU A 250 3.10 0.35 -10.87
CA LEU A 250 4.30 0.58 -10.05
C LEU A 250 4.13 1.79 -9.12
N SER A 251 3.64 2.91 -9.64
CA SER A 251 3.38 4.13 -8.86
C SER A 251 2.42 3.86 -7.70
N SER A 252 1.35 3.09 -7.95
CA SER A 252 0.39 2.68 -6.91
C SER A 252 1.05 1.86 -5.82
N HIS A 253 1.93 0.91 -6.17
CA HIS A 253 2.66 0.11 -5.18
C HIS A 253 3.69 0.93 -4.39
N VAL A 254 4.37 1.89 -5.02
CA VAL A 254 5.24 2.85 -4.32
C VAL A 254 4.42 3.67 -3.31
N TYR A 255 3.22 4.13 -3.70
CA TYR A 255 2.32 4.87 -2.83
C TYR A 255 1.81 4.03 -1.67
N MET A 256 1.43 2.77 -1.90
CA MET A 256 0.96 1.85 -0.85
C MET A 256 2.02 1.59 0.23
N ARG A 257 3.31 1.75 -0.13
CA ARG A 257 4.46 1.61 0.76
C ARG A 257 4.90 2.93 1.39
N ASN A 258 4.12 4.01 1.23
CA ASN A 258 4.46 5.31 1.80
C ASN A 258 4.34 5.27 3.34
N PRO A 259 5.45 5.48 4.08
CA PRO A 259 5.47 5.39 5.54
C PRO A 259 4.66 6.50 6.24
N SER A 260 4.31 7.58 5.54
CA SER A 260 3.45 8.65 6.06
C SER A 260 1.97 8.30 6.12
N THR A 261 1.55 7.21 5.47
CA THR A 261 0.16 6.72 5.53
C THR A 261 -0.29 6.50 6.98
N TYR A 262 0.61 5.98 7.82
CA TYR A 262 0.46 5.93 9.28
C TYR A 262 1.85 6.08 9.94
N ASN A 263 2.27 7.33 10.10
CA ASN A 263 3.62 7.67 10.53
C ASN A 263 3.92 7.36 12.02
N PHE A 264 5.19 7.43 12.40
CA PHE A 264 5.68 7.05 13.73
C PHE A 264 5.08 7.90 14.87
N THR A 265 4.71 9.17 14.63
CA THR A 265 4.03 9.98 15.64
C THR A 265 2.61 9.47 15.86
N ARG A 266 1.91 9.02 14.81
CA ARG A 266 0.61 8.35 14.93
C ARG A 266 0.74 6.97 15.60
N TRP A 267 1.79 6.19 15.30
CA TRP A 267 2.09 4.96 16.04
C TRP A 267 2.23 5.21 17.54
N LEU A 268 3.00 6.22 17.93
CA LEU A 268 3.26 6.47 19.34
C LEU A 268 2.09 7.15 20.06
N TYR A 269 1.61 8.28 19.54
CA TYR A 269 0.68 9.15 20.25
C TYR A 269 -0.80 8.90 19.90
N SER A 270 -1.09 8.30 18.74
CA SER A 270 -2.45 7.84 18.46
C SER A 270 -2.63 6.39 18.89
N TYR A 271 -1.76 5.49 18.43
CA TYR A 271 -1.93 4.07 18.72
C TYR A 271 -1.55 3.69 20.16
N ILE A 272 -0.27 3.78 20.51
CA ILE A 272 0.25 3.28 21.79
C ILE A 272 -0.33 4.08 22.97
N PHE A 273 -0.31 5.41 22.88
CA PHE A 273 -0.81 6.27 23.95
C PHE A 273 -2.30 6.06 24.23
N LYS A 274 -3.15 6.01 23.20
CA LYS A 274 -4.60 5.84 23.42
C LYS A 274 -4.96 4.41 23.82
N THR A 275 -4.25 3.41 23.30
CA THR A 275 -4.44 2.01 23.71
C THR A 275 -4.14 1.84 25.20
N THR A 276 -3.02 2.36 25.67
CA THR A 276 -2.67 2.32 27.10
C THR A 276 -3.63 3.17 27.96
N GLU A 277 -4.16 4.29 27.45
CA GLU A 277 -5.27 5.01 28.13
C GLU A 277 -6.54 4.15 28.20
N ALA A 278 -6.92 3.45 27.12
CA ALA A 278 -8.13 2.63 27.10
C ALA A 278 -8.03 1.45 28.07
N ILE A 279 -6.87 0.78 28.14
CA ILE A 279 -6.59 -0.27 29.14
C ILE A 279 -6.69 0.31 30.56
N ASN A 280 -6.02 1.44 30.83
CA ASN A 280 -6.04 2.07 32.15
C ASN A 280 -7.45 2.52 32.59
N ASN A 281 -8.30 2.90 31.63
CA ASN A 281 -9.71 3.26 31.87
C ASN A 281 -10.65 2.04 31.94
N LYS A 282 -10.12 0.81 31.90
CA LYS A 282 -10.85 -0.45 32.04
C LYS A 282 -11.93 -0.66 30.98
N TYR A 283 -11.70 -0.22 29.75
CA TYR A 283 -12.57 -0.62 28.63
C TYR A 283 -12.45 -2.13 28.36
N LYS A 284 -13.51 -2.73 27.79
CA LYS A 284 -13.58 -4.16 27.50
C LYS A 284 -12.89 -4.48 26.17
N PHE A 285 -11.67 -4.99 26.20
CA PHE A 285 -10.93 -5.45 25.03
C PHE A 285 -11.35 -6.86 24.64
N LEU A 286 -11.71 -7.07 23.37
CA LEU A 286 -12.08 -8.37 22.82
C LEU A 286 -10.83 -9.21 22.57
N LEU A 287 -10.90 -10.47 22.98
CA LEU A 287 -9.88 -11.48 22.77
C LEU A 287 -10.28 -12.34 21.57
N PHE A 288 -9.97 -11.86 20.37
CA PHE A 288 -10.33 -12.52 19.12
C PHE A 288 -9.69 -13.89 18.95
N ASN A 289 -8.52 -14.13 19.53
CA ASN A 289 -7.93 -15.46 19.61
C ASN A 289 -8.84 -16.47 20.34
N LYS A 290 -9.58 -16.03 21.37
CA LYS A 290 -10.59 -16.86 22.06
C LYS A 290 -11.90 -16.94 21.27
N ILE A 291 -12.35 -15.83 20.69
CA ILE A 291 -13.55 -15.78 19.85
C ILE A 291 -13.46 -16.79 18.71
N GLN A 292 -12.37 -16.79 17.95
CA GLN A 292 -12.21 -17.67 16.80
C GLN A 292 -12.28 -19.15 17.16
N ASN A 293 -11.85 -19.53 18.36
CA ASN A 293 -11.84 -20.92 18.82
C ASN A 293 -13.17 -21.39 19.42
N SER A 294 -14.10 -20.48 19.75
CA SER A 294 -15.26 -20.83 20.60
C SER A 294 -16.59 -20.23 20.14
N LEU A 295 -16.59 -19.22 19.27
CA LEU A 295 -17.81 -18.60 18.77
C LEU A 295 -18.34 -19.33 17.53
N ASP A 296 -19.57 -19.85 17.61
CA ASP A 296 -20.24 -20.57 16.50
C ASP A 296 -21.63 -19.97 16.15
N ILE A 297 -21.98 -18.80 16.68
CA ILE A 297 -23.32 -18.22 16.51
C ILE A 297 -23.63 -17.82 15.06
N PHE A 298 -22.61 -17.56 14.24
CA PHE A 298 -22.75 -17.10 12.86
C PHE A 298 -22.66 -18.21 11.81
N LYS A 299 -22.72 -19.48 12.23
CA LYS A 299 -22.71 -20.63 11.32
C LYS A 299 -23.90 -20.62 10.37
N ASP A 300 -25.09 -20.38 10.91
CA ASP A 300 -26.37 -20.39 10.17
C ASP A 300 -27.02 -19.00 10.06
N ILE A 301 -26.34 -17.95 10.55
CA ILE A 301 -26.84 -16.57 10.51
C ILE A 301 -26.15 -15.82 9.36
N PRO A 302 -26.89 -15.36 8.34
CA PRO A 302 -26.30 -14.56 7.27
C PRO A 302 -25.98 -13.16 7.80
N VAL A 303 -24.77 -12.68 7.47
CA VAL A 303 -24.28 -11.36 7.86
C VAL A 303 -24.38 -10.41 6.67
N LEU A 304 -25.05 -9.27 6.87
CA LEU A 304 -25.13 -8.20 5.89
C LEU A 304 -24.19 -7.07 6.30
N TYR A 305 -23.14 -6.85 5.51
CA TYR A 305 -22.15 -5.81 5.73
C TYR A 305 -22.45 -4.58 4.88
N LEU A 306 -22.60 -3.42 5.54
CA LEU A 306 -22.95 -2.14 4.94
C LEU A 306 -21.78 -1.14 5.08
N ALA A 307 -21.24 -0.71 3.94
CA ALA A 307 -20.15 0.27 3.86
C ALA A 307 -20.56 1.55 3.09
N ALA A 308 -19.65 2.51 2.96
CA ALA A 308 -19.94 3.89 2.52
C ALA A 308 -19.97 4.14 1.01
N GLY A 309 -19.78 3.11 0.19
CA GLY A 309 -19.70 3.20 -1.26
C GLY A 309 -21.01 3.61 -1.93
N PRO A 310 -20.95 4.22 -3.13
CA PRO A 310 -22.12 4.67 -3.90
C PRO A 310 -23.27 3.67 -4.06
N SER A 311 -22.99 2.36 -4.07
CA SER A 311 -24.03 1.32 -4.23
C SER A 311 -24.98 1.18 -3.04
N LEU A 312 -24.66 1.74 -1.87
CA LEU A 312 -25.54 1.71 -0.70
C LEU A 312 -26.90 2.38 -0.98
N ASP A 313 -26.88 3.53 -1.66
CA ASP A 313 -28.06 4.41 -1.83
C ASP A 313 -29.19 3.72 -2.58
N LYS A 314 -28.84 2.91 -3.58
CA LYS A 314 -29.81 2.20 -4.43
C LYS A 314 -30.48 1.03 -3.71
N ASN A 315 -29.94 0.61 -2.56
CA ASN A 315 -30.30 -0.64 -1.90
C ASN A 315 -30.99 -0.45 -0.53
N LEU A 316 -31.17 0.80 -0.06
CA LEU A 316 -31.71 1.08 1.28
C LEU A 316 -33.10 0.47 1.52
N ASP A 317 -34.00 0.55 0.54
CA ASP A 317 -35.37 0.00 0.67
C ASP A 317 -35.35 -1.52 0.80
N TRP A 318 -34.51 -2.19 0.00
CA TRP A 318 -34.34 -3.64 0.08
C TRP A 318 -33.72 -4.06 1.42
N ILE A 319 -32.72 -3.33 1.90
CA ILE A 319 -32.11 -3.57 3.22
C ILE A 319 -33.17 -3.45 4.31
N LYS A 320 -33.96 -2.38 4.30
CA LYS A 320 -35.01 -2.12 5.28
C LYS A 320 -36.09 -3.20 5.28
N ALA A 321 -36.52 -3.66 4.11
CA ALA A 321 -37.54 -4.69 3.98
C ALA A 321 -37.07 -6.06 4.52
N ASN A 322 -35.76 -6.34 4.41
CA ASN A 322 -35.20 -7.66 4.71
C ASN A 322 -34.32 -7.69 5.97
N GLN A 323 -34.22 -6.60 6.73
CA GLN A 323 -33.28 -6.44 7.85
C GLN A 323 -33.40 -7.48 8.97
N ASN A 324 -34.57 -8.11 9.13
CA ASN A 324 -34.79 -9.17 10.12
C ASN A 324 -34.23 -10.53 9.68
N LYS A 325 -33.81 -10.66 8.42
CA LYS A 325 -33.18 -11.88 7.88
C LYS A 325 -31.67 -11.91 8.10
N PHE A 326 -31.06 -10.77 8.45
CA PHE A 326 -29.61 -10.62 8.55
C PHE A 326 -29.17 -10.11 9.91
N PHE A 327 -27.97 -10.53 10.32
CA PHE A 327 -27.19 -9.77 11.29
C PHE A 327 -26.47 -8.64 10.55
N ILE A 328 -26.82 -7.40 10.84
CA ILE A 328 -26.38 -6.21 10.11
C ILE A 328 -25.16 -5.60 10.80
N VAL A 329 -24.05 -5.56 10.05
CA VAL A 329 -22.82 -4.89 10.45
C VAL A 329 -22.65 -3.64 9.58
N ALA A 330 -22.38 -2.50 10.19
CA ALA A 330 -22.15 -1.25 9.45
C ALA A 330 -20.93 -0.49 9.98
N ILE A 331 -20.22 0.19 9.08
CA ILE A 331 -19.18 1.13 9.50
C ILE A 331 -19.82 2.40 10.11
N ALA A 332 -19.17 3.00 11.09
CA ALA A 332 -19.70 4.15 11.83
C ALA A 332 -20.08 5.34 10.92
N SER A 333 -19.36 5.54 9.80
CA SER A 333 -19.61 6.64 8.87
C SER A 333 -20.98 6.59 8.18
N VAL A 334 -21.60 5.40 8.06
CA VAL A 334 -22.94 5.24 7.48
C VAL A 334 -24.03 5.04 8.52
N TYR A 335 -23.68 4.84 9.79
CA TYR A 335 -24.64 4.47 10.83
C TYR A 335 -25.78 5.48 11.00
N ASN A 336 -25.48 6.78 11.04
CA ASN A 336 -26.50 7.83 11.14
C ASN A 336 -27.50 7.79 9.97
N LYS A 337 -26.99 7.58 8.75
CA LYS A 337 -27.81 7.49 7.53
C LYS A 337 -28.73 6.27 7.57
N LEU A 338 -28.21 5.11 7.99
CA LEU A 338 -28.98 3.89 8.12
C LEU A 338 -30.11 4.05 9.14
N LEU A 339 -29.80 4.61 10.31
CA LEU A 339 -30.79 4.83 11.36
C LEU A 339 -31.92 5.78 10.90
N ASN A 340 -31.58 6.88 10.23
CA ASN A 340 -32.57 7.82 9.68
C ASN A 340 -33.40 7.22 8.53
N SER A 341 -32.90 6.19 7.86
CA SER A 341 -33.64 5.44 6.84
C SER A 341 -34.55 4.36 7.43
N GLY A 342 -34.45 4.11 8.74
CA GLY A 342 -35.19 3.06 9.45
C GLY A 342 -34.57 1.67 9.31
N VAL A 343 -33.26 1.61 9.07
CA VAL A 343 -32.46 0.37 9.11
C VAL A 343 -31.87 0.23 10.50
N LYS A 344 -32.12 -0.90 11.16
CA LYS A 344 -31.56 -1.26 12.46
C LYS A 344 -30.23 -1.98 12.29
N VAL A 345 -29.21 -1.53 13.00
CA VAL A 345 -27.85 -2.09 12.92
C VAL A 345 -27.51 -2.84 14.21
N ASP A 346 -27.00 -4.06 14.07
CA ASP A 346 -26.68 -4.94 15.20
C ASP A 346 -25.25 -4.67 15.71
N LEU A 347 -24.31 -4.47 14.78
CA LEU A 347 -22.92 -4.15 15.10
C LEU A 347 -22.44 -2.94 14.29
N VAL A 348 -21.92 -1.93 14.98
CA VAL A 348 -21.26 -0.76 14.39
C VAL A 348 -19.76 -0.84 14.65
N THR A 349 -18.95 -0.71 13.61
CA THR A 349 -17.49 -0.71 13.70
C THR A 349 -16.91 0.68 13.47
N THR A 350 -15.89 1.06 14.24
CA THR A 350 -15.11 2.29 14.02
C THR A 350 -13.63 2.04 14.25
N ALA A 351 -12.80 2.61 13.36
CA ALA A 351 -11.35 2.47 13.39
C ALA A 351 -10.68 3.82 13.10
N ASP A 352 -11.33 4.91 13.49
CA ASP A 352 -10.86 6.26 13.20
C ASP A 352 -10.39 7.00 14.46
N GLU A 353 -9.38 7.83 14.28
CA GLU A 353 -8.64 8.46 15.38
C GLU A 353 -8.83 9.97 15.48
N GLN A 354 -9.55 10.58 14.53
CA GLN A 354 -9.67 12.01 14.40
C GLN A 354 -10.78 12.56 15.30
N LYS A 355 -10.45 13.59 16.08
CA LYS A 355 -11.35 14.17 17.09
C LYS A 355 -12.66 14.74 16.51
N TRP A 356 -12.62 15.28 15.29
CA TRP A 356 -13.82 15.84 14.63
C TRP A 356 -14.86 14.77 14.28
N LEU A 357 -14.48 13.49 14.19
CA LEU A 357 -15.40 12.40 13.86
C LEU A 357 -16.43 12.14 14.96
N LYS A 358 -16.16 12.53 16.22
CA LYS A 358 -17.20 12.55 17.25
C LYS A 358 -18.40 13.37 16.78
N ARG A 359 -18.17 14.52 16.13
CA ARG A 359 -19.26 15.43 15.71
C ARG A 359 -19.98 14.93 14.46
N THR A 360 -19.32 14.16 13.60
CA THR A 360 -19.90 13.74 12.31
C THR A 360 -20.45 12.31 12.35
N GLN A 361 -19.75 11.37 12.97
CA GLN A 361 -20.15 9.96 13.07
C GLN A 361 -20.97 9.66 14.32
N PHE A 362 -20.74 10.38 15.43
CA PHE A 362 -21.39 10.13 16.73
C PHE A 362 -21.98 11.40 17.39
N PRO A 363 -22.78 12.20 16.66
CA PRO A 363 -23.39 13.40 17.24
C PRO A 363 -24.37 13.06 18.37
N ASP A 364 -24.58 13.99 19.30
CA ASP A 364 -25.31 13.70 20.55
C ASP A 364 -26.79 13.31 20.32
N ASP A 365 -27.40 13.77 19.23
CA ASP A 365 -28.75 13.38 18.81
C ASP A 365 -28.78 11.94 18.30
N LEU A 366 -27.75 11.47 17.59
CA LEU A 366 -27.58 10.08 17.21
C LEU A 366 -27.39 9.19 18.44
N ILE A 367 -26.53 9.59 19.39
CA ILE A 367 -26.25 8.81 20.62
C ILE A 367 -27.53 8.52 21.41
N LYS A 368 -28.47 9.48 21.43
CA LYS A 368 -29.79 9.32 22.07
C LYS A 368 -30.71 8.36 21.34
N LYS A 369 -30.57 8.21 20.02
CA LYS A 369 -31.37 7.32 19.17
C LYS A 369 -30.79 5.90 19.05
N ILE A 370 -29.58 5.65 19.56
CA ILE A 370 -28.96 4.31 19.54
C ILE A 370 -29.89 3.29 20.20
N GLU A 371 -30.20 2.21 19.48
CA GLU A 371 -31.02 1.12 20.00
C GLU A 371 -30.28 0.34 21.11
N PRO A 372 -30.99 -0.19 22.13
CA PRO A 372 -30.35 -0.90 23.24
C PRO A 372 -29.48 -2.11 22.85
N ASN A 373 -29.82 -2.78 21.75
CA ASN A 373 -29.12 -3.99 21.30
C ASN A 373 -27.96 -3.70 20.33
N THR A 374 -27.80 -2.46 19.85
CA THR A 374 -26.68 -2.11 18.97
C THR A 374 -25.36 -2.19 19.73
N THR A 375 -24.46 -3.03 19.23
CA THR A 375 -23.10 -3.23 19.75
C THR A 375 -22.10 -2.38 18.97
N PHE A 376 -21.09 -1.86 19.64
CA PHE A 376 -20.04 -1.03 19.04
C PHE A 376 -18.69 -1.70 19.24
N PHE A 377 -17.98 -1.96 18.13
CA PHE A 377 -16.58 -2.35 18.14
C PHE A 377 -15.75 -1.16 17.71
N ALA A 378 -14.96 -0.62 18.65
CA ALA A 378 -14.08 0.51 18.40
C ALA A 378 -12.63 0.07 18.45
N SER A 379 -11.78 0.60 17.57
CA SER A 379 -10.34 0.38 17.67
C SER A 379 -9.82 0.97 19.00
N ALA A 380 -8.78 0.35 19.55
CA ALA A 380 -8.07 0.84 20.74
C ALA A 380 -7.52 2.28 20.62
N PHE A 381 -7.35 2.79 19.40
CA PHE A 381 -6.90 4.16 19.13
C PHE A 381 -8.02 5.17 18.81
N THR A 382 -9.28 4.75 18.98
CA THR A 382 -10.45 5.63 18.89
C THR A 382 -10.36 6.76 19.92
N THR A 383 -10.88 7.94 19.59
CA THR A 383 -10.76 9.10 20.48
C THR A 383 -11.50 8.92 21.80
N LYS A 384 -10.93 9.49 22.87
CA LYS A 384 -11.46 9.43 24.23
C LYS A 384 -12.88 9.99 24.31
N GLU A 385 -13.19 11.05 23.56
CA GLU A 385 -14.52 11.66 23.50
C GLU A 385 -15.56 10.69 22.94
N THR A 386 -15.20 9.97 21.86
CA THR A 386 -16.07 8.97 21.23
C THR A 386 -16.27 7.78 22.16
N LEU A 387 -15.19 7.22 22.72
CA LEU A 387 -15.27 6.10 23.66
C LEU A 387 -16.11 6.44 24.89
N LYS A 388 -15.96 7.64 25.46
CA LYS A 388 -16.79 8.12 26.57
C LYS A 388 -18.27 8.21 26.21
N SER A 389 -18.59 8.73 25.02
CA SER A 389 -19.97 8.88 24.54
C SER A 389 -20.68 7.54 24.34
N LEU A 390 -19.90 6.48 24.08
CA LEU A 390 -20.38 5.11 23.88
C LEU A 390 -20.21 4.21 25.12
N LYS A 391 -19.63 4.71 26.23
CA LYS A 391 -19.25 3.89 27.39
C LYS A 391 -20.44 3.19 28.04
N ASP A 392 -21.58 3.87 28.10
CA ASP A 392 -22.82 3.32 28.67
C ASP A 392 -23.66 2.56 27.63
N LYS A 393 -23.12 2.36 26.43
CA LYS A 393 -23.67 1.50 25.37
C LYS A 393 -22.95 0.15 25.38
N ASN A 394 -23.28 -0.74 24.44
CA ASN A 394 -22.62 -2.04 24.30
C ASN A 394 -21.27 -1.91 23.57
N LEU A 395 -20.32 -1.18 24.18
CA LEU A 395 -19.01 -0.85 23.61
C LEU A 395 -17.95 -1.91 23.98
N PHE A 396 -17.22 -2.35 22.96
CA PHE A 396 -16.04 -3.19 23.07
C PHE A 396 -14.90 -2.63 22.23
N ILE A 397 -13.67 -2.93 22.66
CA ILE A 397 -12.45 -2.47 22.02
C ILE A 397 -11.80 -3.65 21.30
N PHE A 398 -11.34 -3.45 20.07
CA PHE A 398 -10.47 -4.42 19.39
C PHE A 398 -9.05 -3.86 19.27
N GLU A 399 -8.07 -4.76 19.32
CA GLU A 399 -6.68 -4.38 19.15
C GLU A 399 -6.36 -4.12 17.69
N SER A 400 -5.48 -3.15 17.46
CA SER A 400 -5.05 -2.80 16.12
C SER A 400 -3.55 -2.88 16.02
N TYR A 401 -3.03 -3.25 14.85
CA TYR A 401 -1.61 -3.34 14.56
C TYR A 401 -0.76 -4.37 15.34
N LYS A 402 -0.62 -4.26 16.68
CA LYS A 402 0.27 -5.10 17.50
C LYS A 402 -0.33 -5.42 18.88
N PRO A 403 -0.33 -6.66 19.35
CA PRO A 403 -1.09 -7.02 20.55
C PRO A 403 -0.43 -6.52 21.83
N PHE A 404 -1.24 -5.95 22.72
CA PHE A 404 -0.97 -5.79 24.15
C PHE A 404 -1.48 -7.01 24.94
N PHE A 405 -2.56 -7.65 24.49
CA PHE A 405 -3.08 -8.87 25.10
C PHE A 405 -2.47 -10.10 24.42
N LYS A 406 -2.04 -11.08 25.23
CA LYS A 406 -1.25 -12.22 24.77
C LYS A 406 -1.93 -12.97 23.62
N ASP A 407 -1.17 -13.18 22.55
CA ASP A 407 -1.56 -13.93 21.35
C ASP A 407 -2.88 -13.46 20.73
N ASN A 408 -3.33 -12.23 21.02
CA ASN A 408 -4.59 -11.72 20.52
C ASN A 408 -4.47 -11.30 19.05
N TYR A 409 -5.59 -11.33 18.34
CA TYR A 409 -5.62 -10.88 16.95
C TYR A 409 -5.66 -9.35 16.89
N CYS A 410 -4.84 -8.77 16.01
CA CYS A 410 -4.80 -7.34 15.76
C CYS A 410 -5.28 -7.04 14.35
N PHE A 411 -6.14 -6.03 14.24
CA PHE A 411 -6.67 -5.58 12.95
C PHE A 411 -5.82 -4.43 12.37
N SER A 412 -5.64 -4.45 11.06
CA SER A 412 -5.01 -3.35 10.32
C SER A 412 -5.66 -3.21 8.94
N GLY A 413 -5.56 -2.04 8.34
CA GLY A 413 -6.07 -1.78 6.99
C GLY A 413 -5.93 -0.30 6.63
N PHE A 414 -6.12 0.01 5.35
CA PHE A 414 -6.15 1.39 4.85
C PHE A 414 -7.45 2.11 5.22
N SER A 415 -8.52 1.36 5.45
CA SER A 415 -9.81 1.91 5.88
C SER A 415 -10.54 1.02 6.89
N VAL A 416 -11.48 1.63 7.63
CA VAL A 416 -12.45 0.91 8.46
C VAL A 416 -13.25 -0.11 7.63
N GLY A 417 -13.35 0.11 6.31
CA GLY A 417 -14.01 -0.79 5.37
C GLY A 417 -13.42 -2.21 5.38
N GLU A 418 -12.11 -2.31 5.14
CA GLU A 418 -11.42 -3.61 5.15
C GLU A 418 -11.29 -4.20 6.56
N ILE A 419 -11.13 -3.36 7.59
CA ILE A 419 -11.06 -3.79 8.98
C ILE A 419 -12.37 -4.46 9.41
N SER A 420 -13.51 -3.89 9.01
CA SER A 420 -14.82 -4.42 9.41
C SER A 420 -15.13 -5.75 8.73
N LEU A 421 -14.76 -5.91 7.45
CA LEU A 421 -14.86 -7.20 6.77
C LEU A 421 -14.01 -8.27 7.48
N GLU A 422 -12.81 -7.91 7.90
CA GLU A 422 -11.95 -8.81 8.67
C GLU A 422 -12.55 -9.16 10.04
N ILE A 423 -13.11 -8.19 10.76
CA ILE A 423 -13.83 -8.44 12.02
C ILE A 423 -14.96 -9.46 11.80
N ILE A 424 -15.74 -9.33 10.72
CA ILE A 424 -16.82 -10.27 10.40
C ILE A 424 -16.27 -11.68 10.17
N LEU A 425 -15.16 -11.82 9.44
CA LEU A 425 -14.49 -13.10 9.23
C LEU A 425 -13.98 -13.69 10.56
N LYS A 426 -13.43 -12.84 11.44
CA LYS A 426 -12.91 -13.21 12.76
C LYS A 426 -14.00 -13.48 13.81
N LEU A 427 -15.25 -13.15 13.50
CA LEU A 427 -16.44 -13.61 14.22
C LEU A 427 -16.94 -14.99 13.72
N ASN A 428 -16.20 -15.67 12.84
CA ASN A 428 -16.54 -16.98 12.26
C ASN A 428 -17.83 -16.97 11.40
N ALA A 429 -18.18 -15.83 10.80
CA ALA A 429 -19.31 -15.76 9.89
C ALA A 429 -19.10 -16.59 8.61
N LYS A 430 -20.12 -17.38 8.23
CA LYS A 430 -20.04 -18.30 7.08
C LYS A 430 -20.67 -17.75 5.80
N ASN A 431 -21.73 -16.94 5.92
CA ASN A 431 -22.41 -16.35 4.76
C ASN A 431 -22.45 -14.83 4.92
N ILE A 432 -21.65 -14.13 4.12
CA ILE A 432 -21.43 -12.69 4.21
C ILE A 432 -21.89 -12.02 2.92
N PHE A 433 -22.70 -10.97 3.04
CA PHE A 433 -23.25 -10.21 1.92
C PHE A 433 -22.77 -8.77 1.99
N LEU A 434 -22.12 -8.27 0.94
CA LEU A 434 -21.49 -6.95 0.92
C LEU A 434 -22.35 -5.95 0.13
N ILE A 435 -22.76 -4.85 0.74
CA ILE A 435 -23.40 -3.71 0.05
C ILE A 435 -22.66 -2.42 0.41
N GLY A 436 -22.42 -1.56 -0.59
CA GLY A 436 -21.70 -0.30 -0.37
C GLY A 436 -20.21 -0.50 -0.13
N PHE A 437 -19.64 -1.68 -0.36
CA PHE A 437 -18.19 -1.90 -0.25
C PHE A 437 -17.54 -1.86 -1.63
N ASP A 438 -17.62 -0.68 -2.27
CA ASP A 438 -17.39 -0.55 -3.71
C ASP A 438 -15.91 -0.44 -4.09
N LEU A 439 -15.09 0.22 -3.27
CA LEU A 439 -13.66 0.52 -3.50
C LEU A 439 -13.32 0.97 -4.94
N SER A 440 -14.25 1.70 -5.56
CA SER A 440 -14.18 2.24 -6.90
C SER A 440 -14.94 3.55 -6.94
N LEU A 441 -14.70 4.34 -7.99
CA LEU A 441 -15.44 5.58 -8.21
C LEU A 441 -16.87 5.27 -8.67
N ASN A 442 -17.79 6.20 -8.47
CA ASN A 442 -19.01 6.21 -9.24
C ASN A 442 -18.64 6.42 -10.72
N GLN A 443 -19.02 5.47 -11.58
CA GLN A 443 -18.60 5.45 -12.99
C GLN A 443 -19.21 6.58 -13.84
N GLU A 444 -20.26 7.24 -13.35
CA GLU A 444 -20.92 8.39 -14.00
C GLU A 444 -20.42 9.72 -13.42
N THR A 445 -20.36 9.83 -12.10
CA THR A 445 -20.07 11.11 -11.42
C THR A 445 -18.60 11.28 -11.03
N GLY A 446 -17.85 10.20 -10.86
CA GLY A 446 -16.50 10.21 -10.30
C GLY A 446 -16.46 10.37 -8.77
N ASP A 447 -17.59 10.22 -8.08
CA ASP A 447 -17.65 10.30 -6.61
C ASP A 447 -16.98 9.09 -5.95
N THR A 448 -16.25 9.33 -4.87
CA THR A 448 -15.53 8.29 -4.12
C THR A 448 -16.39 7.57 -3.08
N HIS A 449 -17.47 8.21 -2.61
CA HIS A 449 -18.34 7.74 -1.53
C HIS A 449 -19.80 8.08 -1.84
N SER A 450 -20.75 7.40 -1.16
CA SER A 450 -22.18 7.71 -1.26
C SER A 450 -22.53 9.09 -0.67
N SER A 451 -23.67 9.63 -1.12
CA SER A 451 -24.13 10.95 -0.70
C SER A 451 -24.47 11.00 0.80
N GLY A 452 -24.11 12.08 1.50
CA GLY A 452 -24.48 12.27 2.91
C GLY A 452 -23.75 11.39 3.93
N VAL A 453 -22.63 10.75 3.55
CA VAL A 453 -21.74 10.04 4.50
C VAL A 453 -20.98 11.06 5.37
N ALA A 454 -20.87 10.75 6.67
CA ALA A 454 -20.26 11.62 7.67
C ALA A 454 -18.78 12.00 7.42
N SER A 455 -18.06 11.20 6.63
CA SER A 455 -16.66 11.44 6.23
C SER A 455 -16.50 12.38 5.02
N GLY A 456 -17.59 12.77 4.36
CA GLY A 456 -17.58 13.59 3.14
C GLY A 456 -17.39 12.80 1.84
N VAL A 457 -17.64 13.45 0.70
CA VAL A 457 -17.52 12.89 -0.65
C VAL A 457 -16.46 13.67 -1.42
N SER A 458 -15.42 12.99 -1.90
CA SER A 458 -14.47 13.53 -2.89
C SER A 458 -14.89 13.14 -4.30
N LYS A 459 -14.71 14.04 -5.28
CA LYS A 459 -15.07 13.83 -6.68
C LYS A 459 -13.83 13.91 -7.59
N ILE A 460 -13.65 12.91 -8.44
CA ILE A 460 -12.55 12.83 -9.42
C ILE A 460 -13.09 13.08 -10.83
N ASN A 461 -12.40 13.90 -11.61
CA ASN A 461 -12.75 14.08 -13.02
C ASN A 461 -12.30 12.84 -13.81
N LEU A 462 -13.26 12.10 -14.38
CA LEU A 462 -13.03 10.84 -15.08
C LEU A 462 -12.42 10.99 -16.49
N GLU A 463 -12.39 12.21 -17.04
CA GLU A 463 -11.92 12.55 -18.39
C GLU A 463 -10.53 13.20 -18.42
N LYS A 464 -10.02 13.67 -17.28
CA LYS A 464 -8.67 14.25 -17.19
C LYS A 464 -7.71 13.23 -16.60
N ASP A 465 -6.75 12.82 -17.41
CA ASP A 465 -5.51 12.22 -16.91
C ASP A 465 -4.81 13.33 -16.11
N ASN A 466 -4.90 13.30 -14.78
CA ASN A 466 -4.38 14.35 -13.90
C ASN A 466 -2.84 14.27 -13.83
N GLN A 467 -2.18 14.50 -14.97
CA GLN A 467 -0.72 14.57 -15.10
C GLN A 467 -0.16 15.96 -14.73
N ASN A 468 -0.95 16.82 -14.07
CA ASN A 468 -0.38 18.06 -13.55
C ASN A 468 0.62 17.69 -12.45
N GLU A 469 1.88 18.08 -12.68
CA GLU A 469 3.10 17.78 -11.91
C GLU A 469 3.07 18.12 -10.40
N ASN A 470 1.91 18.51 -9.86
CA ASN A 470 1.66 18.72 -8.45
C ASN A 470 1.13 17.42 -7.83
N MET A 471 2.04 16.56 -7.37
CA MET A 471 1.95 15.52 -6.33
C MET A 471 0.57 15.20 -5.67
N ALA A 472 -0.48 15.05 -6.46
CA ALA A 472 -1.84 14.76 -6.04
C ALA A 472 -2.19 13.35 -6.56
N HIS A 473 -1.87 12.37 -5.72
CA HIS A 473 -2.08 10.93 -5.90
C HIS A 473 -3.56 10.59 -6.10
N ASN A 474 -4.04 10.68 -7.33
CA ASN A 474 -5.41 10.36 -7.76
C ASN A 474 -5.41 9.83 -9.21
N SER A 475 -4.32 9.18 -9.64
CA SER A 475 -4.26 8.56 -10.96
C SER A 475 -5.37 7.53 -11.08
N ILE A 476 -6.08 7.54 -12.21
CA ILE A 476 -7.15 6.57 -12.46
C ILE A 476 -6.49 5.21 -12.74
N VAL A 477 -6.94 4.19 -12.03
CA VAL A 477 -6.54 2.80 -12.24
C VAL A 477 -7.78 2.04 -12.69
N ASN A 478 -7.66 1.24 -13.76
CA ASN A 478 -8.75 0.38 -14.22
C ASN A 478 -8.60 -1.01 -13.57
N VAL A 479 -9.65 -1.48 -12.91
CA VAL A 479 -9.70 -2.81 -12.28
C VAL A 479 -10.89 -3.60 -12.80
N ARG A 480 -10.96 -4.90 -12.49
CA ARG A 480 -12.14 -5.72 -12.77
C ARG A 480 -13.33 -5.21 -11.93
N GLY A 481 -14.48 -5.02 -12.56
CA GLY A 481 -15.73 -4.69 -11.87
C GLY A 481 -16.39 -5.93 -11.28
N ASN A 482 -17.22 -5.75 -10.25
CA ASN A 482 -17.95 -6.84 -9.61
C ASN A 482 -18.90 -7.53 -10.62
N LEU A 483 -19.83 -6.77 -11.21
CA LEU A 483 -20.74 -7.24 -12.27
C LEU A 483 -20.34 -6.74 -13.67
N PHE A 484 -19.33 -5.87 -13.76
CA PHE A 484 -18.84 -5.30 -15.03
C PHE A 484 -17.44 -5.80 -15.37
N LYS A 485 -17.10 -5.79 -16.66
CA LYS A 485 -15.75 -6.18 -17.12
C LYS A 485 -14.65 -5.32 -16.50
N SER A 486 -14.89 -4.01 -16.35
CA SER A 486 -13.94 -3.09 -15.74
C SER A 486 -14.64 -1.90 -15.10
N VAL A 487 -14.04 -1.37 -14.02
CA VAL A 487 -14.44 -0.14 -13.34
C VAL A 487 -13.21 0.73 -13.06
N LYS A 488 -13.41 2.05 -13.04
CA LYS A 488 -12.40 3.03 -12.67
C LYS A 488 -12.29 3.15 -11.15
N THR A 489 -11.08 3.09 -10.64
CA THR A 489 -10.71 3.39 -9.26
C THR A 489 -9.53 4.38 -9.22
N ILE A 490 -9.00 4.68 -8.04
CA ILE A 490 -7.81 5.52 -7.85
C ILE A 490 -6.74 4.76 -7.08
N GLU A 491 -5.48 5.20 -7.17
CA GLU A 491 -4.32 4.59 -6.49
C GLU A 491 -4.60 4.23 -5.02
N LYS A 492 -5.23 5.14 -4.26
CA LYS A 492 -5.58 4.89 -2.85
C LYS A 492 -6.57 3.73 -2.67
N LEU A 493 -7.62 3.68 -3.47
CA LEU A 493 -8.64 2.64 -3.37
C LEU A 493 -8.14 1.31 -3.97
N TYR A 494 -7.22 1.37 -4.93
CA TYR A 494 -6.49 0.20 -5.42
C TYR A 494 -5.76 -0.52 -4.29
N GLY A 495 -5.06 0.23 -3.42
CA GLY A 495 -4.44 -0.35 -2.23
C GLY A 495 -5.44 -1.03 -1.30
N SER A 496 -6.62 -0.44 -1.10
CA SER A 496 -7.71 -1.07 -0.34
C SER A 496 -8.23 -2.36 -1.00
N ILE A 497 -8.36 -2.41 -2.33
CA ILE A 497 -8.74 -3.64 -3.06
C ILE A 497 -7.73 -4.74 -2.75
N LYS A 498 -6.43 -4.45 -2.88
CA LYS A 498 -5.36 -5.42 -2.65
C LYS A 498 -5.31 -5.90 -1.20
N GLU A 499 -5.56 -5.02 -0.25
CA GLU A 499 -5.63 -5.39 1.17
C GLU A 499 -6.85 -6.29 1.46
N VAL A 500 -8.00 -6.06 0.81
CA VAL A 500 -9.14 -6.99 0.90
C VAL A 500 -8.76 -8.35 0.32
N GLU A 501 -8.24 -8.41 -0.90
CA GLU A 501 -7.85 -9.67 -1.57
C GLU A 501 -6.85 -10.47 -0.71
N ARG A 502 -5.86 -9.79 -0.15
CA ARG A 502 -4.88 -10.39 0.78
C ARG A 502 -5.56 -10.97 2.01
N LYS A 503 -6.56 -10.31 2.59
CA LYS A 503 -7.30 -10.85 3.76
C LYS A 503 -8.17 -12.05 3.38
N LEU A 504 -8.77 -12.00 2.19
CA LEU A 504 -9.65 -13.04 1.69
C LEU A 504 -8.89 -14.30 1.26
N SER A 505 -7.61 -14.21 0.89
CA SER A 505 -6.78 -15.38 0.57
C SER A 505 -6.59 -16.33 1.76
N PHE A 506 -6.73 -15.84 3.00
CA PHE A 506 -6.67 -16.65 4.22
C PHE A 506 -8.03 -17.14 4.72
N LYS A 507 -9.13 -16.90 3.99
CA LYS A 507 -10.47 -17.32 4.42
C LYS A 507 -10.61 -18.84 4.39
N GLN A 508 -11.44 -19.38 5.28
CA GLN A 508 -11.79 -20.80 5.26
C GLN A 508 -12.61 -21.13 4.00
N GLN A 509 -12.49 -22.37 3.49
CA GLN A 509 -13.15 -22.79 2.25
C GLN A 509 -14.68 -22.75 2.34
N ASP A 510 -15.23 -22.97 3.54
CA ASP A 510 -16.68 -22.97 3.81
C ASP A 510 -17.26 -21.56 4.03
N VAL A 511 -16.43 -20.51 3.94
CA VAL A 511 -16.89 -19.11 4.03
C VAL A 511 -17.26 -18.59 2.65
N ASN A 512 -18.54 -18.26 2.49
CA ASN A 512 -19.12 -17.66 1.30
C ASN A 512 -19.26 -16.15 1.48
N ILE A 513 -18.71 -15.39 0.53
CA ILE A 513 -18.78 -13.93 0.52
C ILE A 513 -19.39 -13.49 -0.81
N TYR A 514 -20.56 -12.89 -0.74
CA TYR A 514 -21.33 -12.43 -1.89
C TYR A 514 -21.19 -10.91 -2.02
N ASN A 515 -20.63 -10.45 -3.13
CA ASN A 515 -20.48 -9.03 -3.41
C ASN A 515 -21.71 -8.53 -4.20
N LEU A 516 -22.53 -7.70 -3.56
CA LEU A 516 -23.77 -7.14 -4.12
C LEU A 516 -23.56 -5.70 -4.63
N SER A 517 -22.35 -5.15 -4.52
CA SER A 517 -22.01 -3.82 -5.02
C SER A 517 -21.91 -3.82 -6.55
N GLN A 518 -23.01 -3.52 -7.24
CA GLN A 518 -23.10 -3.62 -8.71
C GLN A 518 -22.00 -2.85 -9.46
N ASN A 519 -21.79 -1.58 -9.11
CA ASN A 519 -20.78 -0.72 -9.73
C ASN A 519 -19.41 -0.77 -9.01
N GLY A 520 -19.24 -1.70 -8.07
CA GLY A 520 -18.02 -1.86 -7.27
C GLY A 520 -16.89 -2.57 -8.00
N ALA A 521 -15.70 -2.57 -7.38
CA ALA A 521 -14.61 -3.44 -7.76
C ALA A 521 -14.93 -4.90 -7.43
N PHE A 522 -14.42 -5.82 -8.24
CA PHE A 522 -14.36 -7.23 -7.89
C PHE A 522 -13.23 -7.46 -6.88
N PHE A 523 -13.43 -8.39 -5.95
CA PHE A 523 -12.39 -8.85 -5.03
C PHE A 523 -12.19 -10.35 -5.23
N GLU A 524 -10.96 -10.78 -5.43
CA GLU A 524 -10.62 -12.20 -5.35
C GLU A 524 -11.04 -12.79 -4.01
N GLY A 525 -11.65 -13.98 -4.05
CA GLY A 525 -12.27 -14.61 -2.88
C GLY A 525 -13.73 -14.23 -2.63
N THR A 526 -14.36 -13.43 -3.50
CA THR A 526 -15.81 -13.14 -3.45
C THR A 526 -16.56 -13.69 -4.66
N THR A 527 -17.87 -13.87 -4.51
CA THR A 527 -18.80 -14.23 -5.58
C THR A 527 -19.66 -13.02 -5.94
N PRO A 528 -19.60 -12.50 -7.18
CA PRO A 528 -20.51 -11.47 -7.64
C PRO A 528 -21.94 -11.98 -7.65
N LEU A 529 -22.88 -11.23 -7.06
CA LEU A 529 -24.27 -11.63 -6.99
C LEU A 529 -25.19 -10.42 -7.16
N GLU A 530 -26.22 -10.55 -8.00
CA GLU A 530 -27.29 -9.56 -8.10
C GLU A 530 -28.32 -9.78 -7.01
N LEU A 531 -28.88 -8.69 -6.46
CA LEU A 531 -29.93 -8.77 -5.43
C LEU A 531 -31.13 -9.62 -5.87
N ALA A 532 -31.48 -9.56 -7.15
CA ALA A 532 -32.59 -10.33 -7.73
C ALA A 532 -32.37 -11.85 -7.66
N ASN A 533 -31.12 -12.30 -7.54
CA ASN A 533 -30.76 -13.71 -7.49
C ASN A 533 -30.63 -14.26 -6.06
N ILE A 534 -30.90 -13.44 -5.04
CA ILE A 534 -30.95 -13.89 -3.64
C ILE A 534 -32.32 -14.48 -3.35
N ASP A 535 -32.37 -15.76 -2.99
CA ASP A 535 -33.58 -16.37 -2.43
C ASP A 535 -33.78 -15.96 -0.97
N ILE A 536 -34.21 -14.70 -0.77
CA ILE A 536 -34.38 -14.12 0.56
C ILE A 536 -35.44 -14.84 1.41
N ASN A 537 -36.38 -15.53 0.76
CA ASN A 537 -37.43 -16.29 1.43
C ASN A 537 -36.89 -17.57 2.08
N SER A 538 -35.76 -18.10 1.59
CA SER A 538 -35.08 -19.23 2.22
C SER A 538 -34.47 -18.87 3.59
N PHE A 539 -34.23 -17.57 3.87
CA PHE A 539 -33.61 -17.14 5.11
C PHE A 539 -34.65 -17.08 6.23
N LYS A 540 -34.27 -17.53 7.42
CA LYS A 540 -35.12 -17.42 8.62
C LYS A 540 -35.03 -16.01 9.19
N ASN A 541 -36.11 -15.57 9.84
CA ASN A 541 -36.02 -14.35 10.65
C ASN A 541 -35.12 -14.64 11.86
N ILE A 542 -34.26 -13.68 12.19
CA ILE A 542 -33.38 -13.75 13.34
C ILE A 542 -34.07 -13.04 14.50
N ASP A 543 -34.17 -13.73 15.63
CA ASP A 543 -34.56 -13.11 16.89
C ASP A 543 -33.35 -12.40 17.49
N LYS A 544 -33.22 -11.12 17.16
CA LYS A 544 -32.08 -10.28 17.56
C LYS A 544 -32.03 -10.04 19.07
N GLU A 545 -33.16 -10.09 19.77
CA GLU A 545 -33.22 -9.92 21.22
C GLU A 545 -32.68 -11.17 21.92
N ASN A 546 -33.05 -12.36 21.45
CA ASN A 546 -32.59 -13.62 22.03
C ASN A 546 -31.14 -14.00 21.64
N LEU A 547 -30.55 -13.37 20.62
CA LEU A 547 -29.15 -13.60 20.25
C LEU A 547 -28.16 -13.18 21.36
N ASP A 548 -28.54 -12.21 22.20
CA ASP A 548 -27.76 -11.69 23.33
C ASP A 548 -26.26 -11.46 23.01
N PHE A 549 -26.01 -10.85 21.85
CA PHE A 549 -24.66 -10.68 21.30
C PHE A 549 -23.71 -9.96 22.28
N LYS A 550 -24.24 -9.00 23.05
CA LYS A 550 -23.51 -8.29 24.10
C LYS A 550 -22.93 -9.26 25.14
N THR A 551 -23.76 -10.07 25.77
CA THR A 551 -23.33 -10.98 26.84
C THR A 551 -22.34 -12.02 26.32
N ILE A 552 -22.50 -12.45 25.06
CA ILE A 552 -21.53 -13.33 24.41
C ILE A 552 -20.16 -12.62 24.29
N MET A 553 -20.13 -11.38 23.81
CA MET A 553 -18.88 -10.61 23.68
C MET A 553 -18.23 -10.29 25.04
N GLU A 554 -19.02 -10.11 26.10
CA GLU A 554 -18.49 -9.91 27.46
C GLU A 554 -17.66 -11.11 27.94
N LYS A 555 -18.06 -12.34 27.61
CA LYS A 555 -17.31 -13.57 27.95
C LYS A 555 -15.94 -13.65 27.29
N PHE A 556 -15.77 -12.98 26.15
CA PHE A 556 -14.52 -12.93 25.39
C PHE A 556 -13.78 -11.61 25.58
N SER A 557 -14.03 -10.89 26.67
CA SER A 557 -13.41 -9.59 26.93
C SER A 557 -12.54 -9.54 28.18
N GLN A 558 -11.55 -8.65 28.16
CA GLN A 558 -10.63 -8.38 29.27
C GLN A 558 -10.48 -6.86 29.47
N THR A 559 -10.29 -6.41 30.71
CA THR A 559 -10.24 -4.97 31.04
C THR A 559 -8.90 -4.51 31.63
N TYR A 560 -7.92 -5.39 31.76
CA TYR A 560 -6.60 -5.11 32.34
C TYR A 560 -5.57 -6.12 31.81
N LEU A 561 -4.29 -5.77 31.79
CA LEU A 561 -3.21 -6.72 31.48
C LEU A 561 -2.91 -7.63 32.66
N ASP A 562 -2.72 -8.92 32.41
CA ASP A 562 -2.30 -9.89 33.43
C ASP A 562 -0.81 -9.72 33.79
N ASP A 563 -0.35 -10.42 34.83
CA ASP A 563 1.02 -10.26 35.34
C ASP A 563 2.09 -10.72 34.34
N PHE A 564 1.75 -11.70 33.48
CA PHE A 564 2.65 -12.16 32.43
C PHE A 564 2.79 -11.11 31.33
N GLU A 565 1.67 -10.57 30.83
CA GLU A 565 1.62 -9.49 29.84
C GLU A 565 2.40 -8.26 30.33
N LYS A 566 2.22 -7.88 31.61
CA LYS A 566 2.99 -6.79 32.24
C LYS A 566 4.48 -7.09 32.33
N SER A 567 4.88 -8.34 32.60
CA SER A 567 6.29 -8.72 32.71
C SER A 567 7.04 -8.57 31.38
N ILE A 568 6.40 -8.87 30.24
CA ILE A 568 6.96 -8.67 28.90
C ILE A 568 7.25 -7.18 28.68
N HIS A 569 6.28 -6.33 28.97
CA HIS A 569 6.43 -4.89 28.84
C HIS A 569 7.50 -4.29 29.77
N LYS A 570 7.67 -4.82 31.00
CA LYS A 570 8.76 -4.45 31.91
C LYS A 570 10.13 -4.79 31.34
N SER A 571 10.30 -6.02 30.85
CA SER A 571 11.54 -6.46 30.19
C SER A 571 11.90 -5.57 29.00
N ASN A 572 10.91 -5.19 28.19
CA ASN A 572 11.12 -4.29 27.05
C ASN A 572 11.61 -2.90 27.49
N ILE A 573 11.06 -2.35 28.58
CA ILE A 573 11.52 -1.07 29.14
C ILE A 573 12.96 -1.17 29.63
N ASP A 574 13.32 -2.26 30.31
CA ASP A 574 14.66 -2.43 30.85
C ASP A 574 15.70 -2.50 29.73
N PHE A 575 15.44 -3.26 28.67
CA PHE A 575 16.29 -3.32 27.47
C PHE A 575 16.49 -1.93 26.82
N LEU A 576 15.41 -1.16 26.64
CA LEU A 576 15.49 0.17 26.03
C LEU A 576 16.33 1.15 26.88
N LYS A 577 16.24 1.04 28.21
CA LYS A 577 17.00 1.90 29.14
C LYS A 577 18.47 1.52 29.27
N SER A 578 18.83 0.26 29.01
CA SER A 578 20.21 -0.20 29.02
C SER A 578 20.81 -0.16 27.62
N ASN A 579 20.62 -1.23 26.86
CA ASN A 579 21.35 -1.55 25.63
C ASN A 579 21.09 -0.49 24.55
N THR A 580 19.83 -0.13 24.32
CA THR A 580 19.48 0.84 23.28
C THR A 580 20.06 2.22 23.60
N LYS A 581 19.99 2.66 24.87
CA LYS A 581 20.56 3.93 25.30
C LYS A 581 22.10 3.95 25.18
N GLU A 582 22.77 2.83 25.44
CA GLU A 582 24.21 2.68 25.20
C GLU A 582 24.56 2.82 23.72
N SER A 583 23.83 2.15 22.82
CA SER A 583 24.02 2.27 21.37
C SER A 583 23.82 3.71 20.87
N LEU A 584 22.80 4.43 21.37
CA LEU A 584 22.60 5.84 21.03
C LEU A 584 23.74 6.74 21.53
N ASN A 585 24.28 6.46 22.72
CA ASN A 585 25.46 7.19 23.23
C ASN A 585 26.72 6.89 22.42
N TYR A 586 26.89 5.65 21.96
CA TYR A 586 27.96 5.30 21.04
C TYR A 586 27.85 6.10 19.74
N ILE A 587 26.66 6.15 19.12
CA ILE A 587 26.41 6.94 17.90
C ILE A 587 26.77 8.42 18.09
N ARG A 588 26.46 9.01 19.25
CA ARG A 588 26.81 10.42 19.56
C ARG A 588 28.32 10.65 19.63
N ASN A 589 29.05 9.72 20.23
CA ASN A 589 30.47 9.88 20.50
C ASN A 589 31.36 9.39 19.35
N GLN A 590 30.85 8.56 18.44
CA GLN A 590 31.62 7.97 17.36
C GLN A 590 31.85 8.95 16.20
N ASP A 591 33.10 9.03 15.73
CA ASP A 591 33.46 9.78 14.53
C ASP A 591 33.41 8.88 13.30
N PHE A 592 32.26 8.87 12.63
CA PHE A 592 32.05 8.12 11.39
C PHE A 592 32.86 8.70 10.22
N LYS A 593 33.47 7.81 9.43
CA LYS A 593 34.27 8.13 8.24
C LYS A 593 33.44 8.69 7.10
N ASN A 594 32.19 8.26 6.98
CA ASN A 594 31.24 8.68 5.96
C ASN A 594 29.80 8.35 6.38
N TYR A 595 28.84 8.77 5.56
CA TYR A 595 27.43 8.49 5.80
C TYR A 595 27.10 6.98 5.81
N ASP A 596 27.73 6.18 4.96
CA ASP A 596 27.43 4.74 4.86
C ASP A 596 27.79 4.00 6.16
N GLU A 597 28.93 4.33 6.78
CA GLU A 597 29.32 3.77 8.08
C GLU A 597 28.30 4.16 9.15
N PHE A 598 27.84 5.42 9.20
CA PHE A 598 26.80 5.84 10.14
C PHE A 598 25.47 5.09 9.90
N ASN A 599 25.05 4.94 8.64
CA ASN A 599 23.80 4.27 8.30
C ASN A 599 23.81 2.79 8.72
N GLN A 600 24.97 2.11 8.64
CA GLN A 600 25.12 0.74 9.11
C GLN A 600 24.81 0.61 10.61
N TYR A 601 25.28 1.54 11.44
CA TYR A 601 24.96 1.52 12.88
C TYR A 601 23.47 1.78 13.18
N ILE A 602 22.77 2.52 12.32
CA ILE A 602 21.31 2.67 12.46
C ILE A 602 20.61 1.34 12.12
N ILE A 603 21.06 0.64 11.08
CA ILE A 603 20.53 -0.68 10.72
C ILE A 603 20.74 -1.66 11.88
N ASP A 604 21.95 -1.72 12.43
CA ASP A 604 22.28 -2.59 13.56
C ASP A 604 21.39 -2.31 14.78
N LEU A 605 21.12 -1.03 15.08
CA LEU A 605 20.20 -0.62 16.16
C LEU A 605 18.78 -1.15 15.96
N ILE A 606 18.26 -1.10 14.73
CA ILE A 606 16.91 -1.57 14.41
C ILE A 606 16.85 -3.10 14.48
N GLU A 607 17.87 -3.78 13.94
CA GLU A 607 17.98 -5.23 14.02
C GLU A 607 18.05 -5.73 15.47
N ASP A 608 18.77 -5.03 16.35
CA ASP A 608 18.86 -5.40 17.76
C ASP A 608 17.51 -5.28 18.46
N ILE A 609 16.72 -4.24 18.15
CA ILE A 609 15.36 -4.09 18.68
C ILE A 609 14.42 -5.17 18.13
N GLU A 610 14.57 -5.55 16.86
CA GLU A 610 13.82 -6.65 16.25
C GLU A 610 14.13 -7.99 16.94
N LYS A 611 15.42 -8.32 17.12
CA LYS A 611 15.89 -9.56 17.76
C LYS A 611 15.39 -9.72 19.20
N HIS A 612 15.16 -8.62 19.91
CA HIS A 612 14.62 -8.64 21.29
C HIS A 612 13.08 -8.72 21.34
N ASN A 613 12.38 -8.86 20.20
CA ASN A 613 10.93 -8.96 20.09
C ASN A 613 10.16 -7.78 20.71
N LEU A 614 10.70 -6.55 20.61
CA LEU A 614 10.03 -5.33 21.03
C LEU A 614 8.98 -4.88 20.00
N GLU A 615 8.00 -5.74 19.72
CA GLU A 615 7.13 -5.63 18.53
C GLU A 615 6.42 -4.27 18.39
N ILE A 616 5.95 -3.70 19.51
CA ILE A 616 5.22 -2.42 19.51
C ILE A 616 6.16 -1.25 19.21
N PHE A 617 7.30 -1.15 19.91
CA PHE A 617 8.24 -0.06 19.73
C PHE A 617 9.02 -0.17 18.42
N TYR A 618 9.34 -1.40 17.99
CA TYR A 618 9.97 -1.67 16.70
C TYR A 618 9.20 -1.01 15.55
N ARG A 619 7.86 -1.04 15.56
CA ARG A 619 7.05 -0.37 14.52
C ARG A 619 7.19 1.15 14.52
N VAL A 620 7.31 1.78 15.69
CA VAL A 620 7.58 3.23 15.79
C VAL A 620 8.94 3.55 15.18
N LEU A 621 9.98 2.81 15.57
CA LEU A 621 11.34 3.07 15.12
C LEU A 621 11.56 2.75 13.65
N LEU A 622 11.03 1.62 13.16
CA LEU A 622 11.11 1.24 11.76
C LEU A 622 10.46 2.30 10.87
N ASN A 623 9.26 2.78 11.24
CA ASN A 623 8.60 3.81 10.45
C ASN A 623 9.32 5.16 10.49
N TYR A 624 9.89 5.54 11.65
CA TYR A 624 10.77 6.71 11.75
C TYR A 624 11.97 6.59 10.80
N TYR A 625 12.59 5.41 10.75
CA TYR A 625 13.70 5.09 9.88
C TYR A 625 13.31 5.15 8.39
N GLU A 626 12.18 4.55 8.01
CA GLU A 626 11.62 4.59 6.66
C GLU A 626 11.29 6.01 6.19
N ILE A 627 11.12 6.97 7.09
CA ILE A 627 10.89 8.39 6.76
C ILE A 627 12.22 9.15 6.66
N VAL A 628 13.12 8.96 7.63
CA VAL A 628 14.36 9.75 7.74
C VAL A 628 15.43 9.29 6.77
N ILE A 629 15.63 7.99 6.59
CA ILE A 629 16.74 7.50 5.75
C ILE A 629 16.58 7.81 4.28
N PRO A 630 15.41 7.65 3.64
CA PRO A 630 15.20 8.12 2.28
C PRO A 630 15.63 9.57 2.06
N TYR A 631 15.36 10.46 3.03
CA TYR A 631 15.80 11.85 2.99
C TYR A 631 17.33 11.99 3.12
N LEU A 632 17.95 11.25 4.04
CA LEU A 632 19.41 11.27 4.20
C LEU A 632 20.13 10.65 2.99
N ASN A 633 19.66 9.52 2.46
CA ASN A 633 20.12 8.92 1.21
C ASN A 633 20.03 9.93 0.06
N TYR A 634 18.89 10.60 -0.11
CA TYR A 634 18.72 11.68 -1.08
C TYR A 634 19.76 12.78 -0.88
N TYR A 635 20.01 13.21 0.36
CA TYR A 635 20.92 14.31 0.65
C TYR A 635 22.38 13.94 0.36
N PHE A 636 22.87 12.84 0.95
CA PHE A 636 24.26 12.40 0.87
C PHE A 636 24.63 11.82 -0.51
N ASN A 637 23.64 11.44 -1.32
CA ASN A 637 23.81 11.07 -2.72
C ASN A 637 23.89 12.30 -3.66
N ASP A 638 24.61 13.37 -3.29
CA ASP A 638 24.88 14.52 -4.16
C ASP A 638 26.36 14.56 -4.58
N VAL A 639 26.64 14.65 -5.88
CA VAL A 639 28.00 14.86 -6.38
C VAL A 639 28.59 16.18 -5.88
N LYS A 640 27.75 17.18 -5.59
CA LYS A 640 28.16 18.52 -5.13
C LYS A 640 28.20 18.66 -3.61
N ILE A 641 28.06 17.57 -2.85
CA ILE A 641 28.06 17.66 -1.39
C ILE A 641 29.37 18.26 -0.88
N ASN A 642 29.25 19.26 -0.01
CA ASN A 642 30.37 19.88 0.67
C ASN A 642 30.28 19.65 2.18
N GLN A 643 31.43 19.65 2.86
CA GLN A 643 31.53 19.53 4.33
C GLN A 643 30.76 18.32 4.88
N GLU A 644 30.82 17.18 4.20
CA GLU A 644 30.03 15.98 4.50
C GLU A 644 30.17 15.55 5.97
N LEU A 645 31.40 15.40 6.47
CA LEU A 645 31.68 15.02 7.86
C LEU A 645 31.07 16.00 8.88
N LYS A 646 31.18 17.31 8.64
CA LYS A 646 30.60 18.32 9.54
C LYS A 646 29.09 18.24 9.61
N LYS A 647 28.44 17.95 8.47
CA LYS A 647 26.99 17.74 8.40
C LYS A 647 26.60 16.44 9.10
N LEU A 648 27.34 15.36 8.85
CA LEU A 648 27.14 14.07 9.51
C LEU A 648 27.18 14.16 11.04
N GLN A 649 28.11 14.93 11.60
CA GLN A 649 28.19 15.20 13.04
C GLN A 649 26.93 15.86 13.62
N LYS A 650 26.23 16.71 12.84
CA LYS A 650 24.94 17.25 13.27
C LYS A 650 23.84 16.20 13.19
N ILE A 651 23.81 15.44 12.10
CA ILE A 651 22.76 14.45 11.80
C ILE A 651 22.75 13.30 12.80
N LYS A 652 23.91 12.77 13.20
CA LYS A 652 23.99 11.71 14.21
C LYS A 652 23.43 12.15 15.56
N ASN A 653 23.65 13.42 15.95
CA ASN A 653 23.14 13.97 17.21
C ASN A 653 21.63 14.21 17.16
N ILE A 654 21.10 14.68 16.03
CA ILE A 654 19.66 14.80 15.81
C ILE A 654 19.01 13.43 15.89
N PHE A 655 19.53 12.44 15.14
CA PHE A 655 19.03 11.07 15.15
C PHE A 655 18.99 10.49 16.56
N ALA A 656 20.12 10.52 17.28
CA ALA A 656 20.19 9.92 18.60
C ALA A 656 19.23 10.59 19.59
N SER A 657 19.11 11.92 19.54
CA SER A 657 18.20 12.68 20.41
C SER A 657 16.73 12.42 20.11
N GLN A 658 16.34 12.40 18.83
CA GLN A 658 14.97 12.12 18.44
C GLN A 658 14.57 10.68 18.81
N VAL A 659 15.43 9.69 18.55
CA VAL A 659 15.16 8.29 18.94
C VAL A 659 15.07 8.13 20.46
N GLU A 660 15.94 8.80 21.23
CA GLU A 660 15.85 8.78 22.70
C GLU A 660 14.52 9.38 23.20
N SER A 661 14.06 10.49 22.61
CA SER A 661 12.75 11.06 22.94
C SER A 661 11.60 10.11 22.65
N LEU A 662 11.64 9.41 21.52
CA LEU A 662 10.62 8.40 21.16
C LEU A 662 10.61 7.23 22.16
N ILE A 663 11.78 6.81 22.64
CA ILE A 663 11.92 5.77 23.68
C ILE A 663 11.29 6.25 24.99
N ASP A 664 11.60 7.47 25.43
CA ASP A 664 11.08 8.01 26.69
C ASP A 664 9.56 8.13 26.68
N ASP A 665 8.98 8.61 25.58
CA ASP A 665 7.53 8.71 25.40
C ASP A 665 6.85 7.34 25.32
N TYR A 666 7.48 6.36 24.68
CA TYR A 666 7.02 4.97 24.69
C TYR A 666 6.99 4.41 26.12
N ILE A 667 8.10 4.55 26.86
CA ILE A 667 8.20 4.11 28.25
C ILE A 667 7.13 4.78 29.12
N TYR A 668 6.87 6.08 28.90
CA TYR A 668 5.81 6.81 29.60
C TYR A 668 4.43 6.18 29.35
N CYS A 669 4.11 5.82 28.09
CA CYS A 669 2.85 5.17 27.76
C CYS A 669 2.73 3.79 28.42
N ILE A 670 3.76 2.96 28.31
CA ILE A 670 3.74 1.58 28.84
C ILE A 670 3.64 1.56 30.37
N LYS A 671 4.33 2.48 31.07
CA LYS A 671 4.25 2.62 32.54
C LYS A 671 2.83 2.80 33.07
N ARG A 672 1.89 3.26 32.25
CA ARG A 672 0.49 3.45 32.61
C ARG A 672 -0.25 2.13 32.86
N VAL A 673 0.22 1.02 32.30
CA VAL A 673 -0.52 -0.26 32.28
C VAL A 673 0.21 -1.44 32.94
N ILE A 674 1.41 -1.22 33.49
CA ILE A 674 2.29 -2.25 34.06
C ILE A 674 2.44 -2.24 35.58
#